data_AF-K3WCU2-F1
#
_entry.id   AF-K3WCU2-F1
#
_cell.length_a   1.000
_cell.length_b   1.000
_cell.length_c   1.000
_cell.angle_alpha   90.00
_cell.angle_beta   90.00
_cell.angle_gamma   90.00
#
_symmetry.space_group_name_H-M   'P 1'
#
loop_
_entity.id
_entity.type
_entity.pdbx_description
1 polymer ?
#
loop_
_entity_poly.entity_id
_entity_poly.type
_entity_poly.pdbx_seq_one_letter_code
_entity_poly.pdbx_strand_id
1 'polypeptide(L)'
;MRAYPRLSRAACAAAVWSLVSHVASAQQIFDVVVIGSGPGGLVAAEYLSRDPSISVLILEAGLPSLQATGGTDSPDYAKSRGWTKFDIPGEYDITIYNSENEKYRVDWITGSYMWLGKLVGGCSSINAQLYFRTPDSYVTNMKWPFAPDHVQALYDENAQIHSATDRPSTDGNWYLQEGYNIVANAFRKNGYTEKTINDVEARNNKDKTFGHAPYTVKNGRRDSPANAFWGKMKGRSNVQLRTQAMVNYIKHFQGKATGVVYNSNIEVALSARGAVVMAAGALSTPKVLIQSGIGPSDQLNLLNARSDFPGVKQSNGGWVINPNVGQNLFDTNVVFATFTHPDMKSFQYKTRPSWAIDQYMNQGQTGGWASFGPTLIGYENYAVNGRMYEFQTTVLTNGFTKFYSLPNAFTTSLYVNNPEARDHSYFTSDGLWHGLTGSAYFGTANDLAAMQSYATKVVNMMKENGATFLSAENGESVATWVKNNGGSITHHFGGSCYASSDTGDAKRCADSKLRVLGTSNIFVSDASAMRDGTVNPYGFIMYIGREVGGQVKEFVASGPAPPPPATCTIENDTDYSGSDVGNQPGASAESCCSLCQNFNGCNAFTWTNYNGGTCWFKSSKGTPTGKSGARSSLVNGATPSPCSTIENNTDYSGTDIGNAPSANAEGCCAICKAKSGCGAYTWTNYNSGTCWLKSSKGTPKTAQGARSAVVNGATSQCDLHNSVDYIGNDLASVQNGAASGCCNICRARAGCKAFTWTNYNGGTCWLKTAAGATQTTQGAVSATI
;
A
#
# COMPACT_ATOMS: atom_id res chain seq x y z
N MET A 1 -22.21 62.33 19.79
CA MET A 1 -23.41 61.50 20.04
C MET A 1 -22.94 60.07 20.28
N ARG A 2 -22.61 59.75 21.54
CA ARG A 2 -23.31 58.78 22.42
C ARG A 2 -23.54 57.38 21.79
N ALA A 3 -22.78 56.38 22.25
CA ALA A 3 -23.31 55.20 22.96
C ALA A 3 -22.20 54.22 23.41
N TYR A 4 -22.11 54.03 24.74
CA TYR A 4 -21.64 52.82 25.45
C TYR A 4 -22.74 51.71 25.37
N PRO A 5 -22.63 50.50 25.98
CA PRO A 5 -21.50 49.80 26.63
C PRO A 5 -21.38 48.28 26.27
N ARG A 6 -20.35 47.63 26.85
CA ARG A 6 -20.23 46.17 27.05
C ARG A 6 -21.30 45.66 28.03
N LEU A 7 -21.80 44.43 27.80
CA LEU A 7 -22.40 43.56 28.81
C LEU A 7 -22.07 42.09 28.51
N SER A 8 -21.64 41.38 29.54
CA SER A 8 -21.38 39.95 29.62
C SER A 8 -22.69 39.15 29.65
N ARG A 9 -22.70 37.93 29.08
CA ARG A 9 -23.67 36.88 29.45
C ARG A 9 -23.08 35.48 29.29
N ALA A 10 -23.08 34.75 30.40
CA ALA A 10 -23.05 33.30 30.43
C ALA A 10 -24.46 32.74 30.16
N ALA A 11 -24.48 31.51 29.63
CA ALA A 11 -25.55 30.52 29.61
C ALA A 11 -26.85 30.84 28.83
N CYS A 12 -26.97 30.21 27.66
CA CYS A 12 -28.17 29.44 27.31
C CYS A 12 -27.79 28.38 26.27
N ALA A 13 -27.86 27.11 26.67
CA ALA A 13 -27.74 25.96 25.79
C ALA A 13 -28.94 25.92 24.83
N ALA A 14 -28.66 25.86 23.53
CA ALA A 14 -29.59 25.34 22.55
C ALA A 14 -28.84 24.29 21.75
N ALA A 15 -29.23 23.04 21.97
CA ALA A 15 -28.72 21.87 21.30
C ALA A 15 -29.05 21.96 19.80
N VAL A 16 -28.05 22.24 18.97
CA VAL A 16 -28.13 21.94 17.54
C VAL A 16 -27.71 20.48 17.39
N TRP A 17 -28.69 19.58 17.49
CA TRP A 17 -28.53 18.23 16.96
C TRP A 17 -28.38 18.38 15.44
N SER A 18 -27.13 18.45 14.97
CA SER A 18 -26.84 18.11 13.57
C SER A 18 -27.18 16.64 13.41
N LEU A 19 -28.36 16.36 12.88
CA LEU A 19 -28.66 15.11 12.20
C LEU A 19 -27.70 15.00 11.04
N VAL A 20 -26.53 14.38 11.29
CA VAL A 20 -25.65 13.89 10.25
C VAL A 20 -26.37 12.70 9.62
N SER A 21 -27.26 13.00 8.67
CA SER A 21 -27.76 12.04 7.71
C SER A 21 -26.56 11.28 7.17
N HIS A 22 -26.46 9.99 7.46
CA HIS A 22 -25.46 9.12 6.87
C HIS A 22 -25.72 9.05 5.36
N VAL A 23 -25.12 9.98 4.62
CA VAL A 23 -25.02 9.87 3.17
C VAL A 23 -24.03 8.74 2.91
N ALA A 24 -24.53 7.57 2.53
CA ALA A 24 -23.71 6.52 1.95
C ALA A 24 -23.08 7.09 0.68
N SER A 25 -21.82 7.53 0.79
CA SER A 25 -21.02 7.96 -0.36
C SER A 25 -20.98 6.83 -1.38
N ALA A 26 -21.14 7.16 -2.66
CA ALA A 26 -20.88 6.26 -3.77
C ALA A 26 -19.54 5.54 -3.54
N GLN A 27 -19.55 4.21 -3.50
CA GLN A 27 -18.32 3.44 -3.32
C GLN A 27 -17.49 3.55 -4.60
N GLN A 28 -16.43 4.37 -4.55
CA GLN A 28 -15.51 4.51 -5.67
C GLN A 28 -14.76 3.19 -5.85
N ILE A 29 -14.63 2.75 -7.11
CA ILE A 29 -13.98 1.48 -7.48
C ILE A 29 -12.68 1.79 -8.22
N PHE A 30 -11.58 1.18 -7.80
CA PHE A 30 -10.28 1.31 -8.46
C PHE A 30 -9.65 -0.05 -8.78
N ASP A 31 -8.84 -0.13 -9.83
CA ASP A 31 -8.02 -1.31 -10.09
C ASP A 31 -6.87 -1.42 -9.10
N VAL A 32 -6.27 -0.29 -8.71
CA VAL A 32 -5.17 -0.30 -7.76
C VAL A 32 -5.40 0.74 -6.67
N VAL A 33 -5.32 0.31 -5.42
CA VAL A 33 -5.22 1.21 -4.26
C VAL A 33 -3.81 1.13 -3.68
N VAL A 34 -3.08 2.24 -3.75
CA VAL A 34 -1.75 2.41 -3.15
C VAL A 34 -1.90 3.05 -1.78
N ILE A 35 -1.46 2.34 -0.74
CA ILE A 35 -1.55 2.78 0.66
C ILE A 35 -0.20 3.38 1.05
N GLY A 36 -0.13 4.71 1.12
CA GLY A 36 1.08 5.48 1.38
C GLY A 36 1.70 6.04 0.11
N SER A 37 2.06 7.32 0.13
CA SER A 37 2.70 8.01 -1.00
C SER A 37 4.21 8.20 -0.81
N GLY A 38 4.86 7.24 -0.12
CA GLY A 38 6.31 7.17 -0.04
C GLY A 38 6.98 6.88 -1.40
N PRO A 39 8.31 6.70 -1.42
CA PRO A 39 9.05 6.51 -2.67
C PRO A 39 8.53 5.36 -3.53
N GLY A 40 8.38 4.17 -2.95
CA GLY A 40 7.92 3.01 -3.71
C GLY A 40 6.48 3.14 -4.17
N GLY A 41 5.59 3.69 -3.32
CA GLY A 41 4.19 3.93 -3.66
C GLY A 41 4.00 4.90 -4.85
N LEU A 42 4.72 6.03 -4.85
CA LEU A 42 4.63 6.99 -5.96
C LEU A 42 5.23 6.46 -7.26
N VAL A 43 6.33 5.70 -7.20
CA VAL A 43 6.93 5.07 -8.38
C VAL A 43 6.01 3.98 -8.95
N ALA A 44 5.43 3.13 -8.10
CA ALA A 44 4.48 2.10 -8.52
C ALA A 44 3.25 2.74 -9.18
N ALA A 45 2.66 3.76 -8.55
CA ALA A 45 1.49 4.46 -9.07
C ALA A 45 1.77 5.16 -10.42
N GLU A 46 2.95 5.78 -10.56
CA GLU A 46 3.33 6.43 -11.83
C GLU A 46 3.45 5.40 -12.94
N TYR A 47 4.13 4.27 -12.71
CA TYR A 47 4.30 3.24 -13.72
C TYR A 47 2.95 2.62 -14.14
N LEU A 48 2.13 2.23 -13.16
CA LEU A 48 0.82 1.61 -13.39
C LEU A 48 -0.10 2.53 -14.19
N SER A 49 -0.13 3.81 -13.84
CA SER A 49 -1.01 4.78 -14.48
C SER A 49 -0.60 5.22 -15.87
N ARG A 50 0.57 4.80 -16.38
CA ARG A 50 0.92 4.96 -17.79
C ARG A 50 -0.06 4.22 -18.70
N ASP A 51 -0.68 3.16 -18.19
CA ASP A 51 -1.80 2.48 -18.84
C ASP A 51 -3.12 3.18 -18.45
N PRO A 52 -3.80 3.88 -19.37
CA PRO A 52 -5.03 4.60 -19.06
C PRO A 52 -6.20 3.68 -18.69
N SER A 53 -6.09 2.37 -18.95
CA SER A 53 -7.10 1.38 -18.54
C SER A 53 -7.00 0.98 -17.07
N ILE A 54 -5.91 1.32 -16.38
CA ILE A 54 -5.71 1.01 -14.96
C ILE A 54 -6.05 2.24 -14.12
N SER A 55 -7.10 2.15 -13.31
CA SER A 55 -7.45 3.21 -12.36
C SER A 55 -6.67 3.07 -11.06
N VAL A 56 -6.00 4.15 -10.63
CA VAL A 56 -5.11 4.16 -9.46
C VAL A 56 -5.57 5.20 -8.44
N LEU A 57 -5.77 4.77 -7.19
CA LEU A 57 -5.98 5.63 -6.04
C LEU A 57 -4.77 5.56 -5.11
N ILE A 58 -4.21 6.71 -4.76
CA ILE A 58 -3.14 6.85 -3.77
C ILE A 58 -3.73 7.46 -2.51
N LEU A 59 -3.60 6.77 -1.38
CA LEU A 59 -4.05 7.23 -0.06
C LEU A 59 -2.83 7.61 0.78
N GLU A 60 -2.73 8.89 1.14
CA GLU A 60 -1.67 9.42 1.99
C GLU A 60 -2.26 9.95 3.30
N ALA A 61 -1.78 9.46 4.44
CA ALA A 61 -2.24 9.90 5.76
C ALA A 61 -1.89 11.37 6.05
N GLY A 62 -0.80 11.86 5.45
CA GLY A 62 -0.25 13.18 5.67
C GLY A 62 -0.75 14.28 4.74
N LEU A 63 -0.12 15.44 4.92
CA LEU A 63 -0.38 16.66 4.17
C LEU A 63 0.42 16.71 2.84
N PRO A 64 0.05 17.59 1.89
CA PRO A 64 0.95 18.00 0.82
C PRO A 64 2.31 18.49 1.35
N SER A 65 3.37 18.25 0.58
CA SER A 65 4.75 18.53 0.96
C SER A 65 5.38 19.61 0.08
N LEU A 66 5.96 19.25 -1.06
CA LEU A 66 6.61 20.14 -2.02
C LEU A 66 5.56 20.97 -2.77
N GLN A 67 6.00 22.08 -3.35
CA GLN A 67 5.18 22.90 -4.24
C GLN A 67 4.46 22.06 -5.31
N ALA A 68 5.15 21.07 -5.91
CA ALA A 68 4.61 20.21 -6.95
C ALA A 68 3.37 19.39 -6.51
N THR A 69 3.20 19.20 -5.21
CA THR A 69 2.09 18.47 -4.58
C THR A 69 0.99 19.40 -4.05
N GLY A 70 1.14 20.72 -4.21
CA GLY A 70 0.23 21.71 -3.64
C GLY A 70 0.54 22.08 -2.18
N GLY A 71 1.75 21.79 -1.70
CA GLY A 71 2.21 22.23 -0.39
C GLY A 71 2.36 23.75 -0.32
N THR A 72 2.13 24.32 0.88
CA THR A 72 2.12 25.77 1.09
C THR A 72 2.97 26.23 2.28
N ASP A 73 3.56 25.32 3.05
CA ASP A 73 4.39 25.64 4.24
C ASP A 73 5.77 26.14 3.81
N SER A 74 5.85 27.46 3.59
CA SER A 74 6.97 28.16 2.96
C SER A 74 7.68 29.05 3.97
N PRO A 75 9.03 29.03 4.04
CA PRO A 75 9.77 30.02 4.81
C PRO A 75 9.57 31.41 4.18
N ASP A 76 9.64 32.47 5.00
CA ASP A 76 9.31 33.84 4.58
C ASP A 76 10.07 34.29 3.32
N TYR A 77 11.36 33.95 3.24
CA TYR A 77 12.23 34.32 2.11
C TYR A 77 11.86 33.62 0.79
N ALA A 78 11.08 32.53 0.82
CA ALA A 78 10.73 31.74 -0.36
C ALA A 78 9.24 31.82 -0.75
N LYS A 79 8.41 32.48 0.07
CA LYS A 79 6.96 32.63 -0.17
C LYS A 79 6.62 33.18 -1.55
N SER A 80 7.37 34.16 -2.04
CA SER A 80 7.15 34.78 -3.36
C SER A 80 7.32 33.82 -4.53
N ARG A 81 8.05 32.72 -4.34
CA ARG A 81 8.22 31.64 -5.34
C ARG A 81 7.28 30.47 -5.13
N GLY A 82 6.51 30.47 -4.05
CA GLY A 82 5.67 29.36 -3.63
C GLY A 82 6.45 28.09 -3.30
N TRP A 83 7.74 28.20 -2.97
CA TRP A 83 8.57 27.06 -2.60
C TRP A 83 8.38 26.76 -1.11
N THR A 84 8.09 25.51 -0.80
CA THR A 84 7.96 25.08 0.58
C THR A 84 9.32 24.81 1.19
N LYS A 85 9.40 24.66 2.51
CA LYS A 85 10.65 24.22 3.18
C LYS A 85 11.15 22.87 2.65
N PHE A 86 10.26 22.03 2.12
CA PHE A 86 10.61 20.73 1.56
C PHE A 86 11.28 20.83 0.18
N ASP A 87 11.02 21.91 -0.57
CA ASP A 87 11.66 22.15 -1.87
C ASP A 87 13.15 22.55 -1.74
N ILE A 88 13.54 23.10 -0.59
CA ILE A 88 14.82 23.80 -0.39
C ILE A 88 15.81 22.89 0.35
N PRO A 89 16.94 22.50 -0.25
CA PRO A 89 17.90 21.60 0.39
C PRO A 89 18.39 22.07 1.77
N GLY A 90 18.77 23.36 1.88
CA GLY A 90 19.28 23.94 3.12
C GLY A 90 18.28 24.02 4.27
N GLU A 91 17.00 23.74 4.05
CA GLU A 91 15.98 23.67 5.11
C GLU A 91 15.88 22.28 5.76
N TYR A 92 16.61 21.27 5.25
CA TYR A 92 16.54 19.89 5.74
C TYR A 92 16.78 19.76 7.25
N ASP A 93 17.92 20.25 7.74
CA ASP A 93 18.32 20.15 9.16
C ASP A 93 17.43 20.99 10.09
N ILE A 94 16.62 21.89 9.52
CA ILE A 94 15.65 22.74 10.25
C ILE A 94 14.25 22.12 10.27
N THR A 95 13.95 21.27 9.28
CA THR A 95 12.63 20.68 9.10
C THR A 95 12.38 19.53 10.07
N ILE A 96 13.39 18.68 10.25
CA ILE A 96 13.32 17.50 11.13
C ILE A 96 13.74 17.82 12.56
N TYR A 97 13.31 17.01 13.52
CA TYR A 97 13.52 17.23 14.96
C TYR A 97 13.06 18.62 15.44
N ASN A 98 11.98 19.12 14.85
CA ASN A 98 11.42 20.43 15.12
C ASN A 98 9.94 20.32 15.52
N SER A 99 9.61 20.81 16.71
CA SER A 99 8.26 20.76 17.28
C SER A 99 7.22 21.49 16.41
N GLU A 100 7.62 22.52 15.65
CA GLU A 100 6.75 23.26 14.74
C GLU A 100 6.30 22.43 13.53
N ASN A 101 7.02 21.34 13.23
CA ASN A 101 6.79 20.48 12.07
C ASN A 101 6.24 19.09 12.43
N GLU A 102 5.84 18.86 13.68
CA GLU A 102 5.30 17.56 14.16
C GLU A 102 4.12 17.03 13.34
N LYS A 103 3.32 17.93 12.75
CA LYS A 103 2.19 17.57 11.86
C LYS A 103 2.62 16.75 10.63
N TYR A 104 3.89 16.81 10.24
CA TYR A 104 4.48 16.07 9.12
C TYR A 104 5.13 14.75 9.54
N ARG A 105 5.04 14.39 10.81
CA ARG A 105 5.65 13.18 11.38
C ARG A 105 4.59 12.12 11.67
N VAL A 106 4.95 10.86 11.54
CA VAL A 106 4.15 9.74 12.04
C VAL A 106 4.02 9.86 13.57
N ASP A 107 2.78 9.89 14.06
CA ASP A 107 2.42 10.13 15.46
C ASP A 107 1.74 8.94 16.15
N TRP A 108 1.55 7.82 15.44
CA TRP A 108 0.93 6.60 15.97
C TRP A 108 1.94 5.52 16.41
N ILE A 109 3.24 5.82 16.46
CA ILE A 109 4.27 4.92 17.00
C ILE A 109 4.52 5.28 18.46
N THR A 110 4.26 4.34 19.34
CA THR A 110 4.34 4.51 20.80
C THR A 110 5.75 4.25 21.31
N GLY A 111 6.17 5.02 22.32
CA GLY A 111 7.42 4.77 23.06
C GLY A 111 8.71 5.08 22.29
N SER A 112 8.63 5.63 21.07
CA SER A 112 9.81 5.99 20.27
C SER A 112 9.57 7.30 19.53
N TYR A 113 10.40 8.31 19.80
CA TYR A 113 10.37 9.57 19.08
C TYR A 113 11.16 9.45 17.77
N MET A 114 10.44 9.34 16.64
CA MET A 114 11.04 9.08 15.32
C MET A 114 10.49 10.02 14.25
N TRP A 115 11.37 10.53 13.40
CA TRP A 115 11.03 11.40 12.26
C TRP A 115 10.77 10.62 10.97
N LEU A 116 9.68 9.86 10.96
CA LEU A 116 9.14 9.26 9.73
C LEU A 116 8.13 10.22 9.09
N GLY A 117 8.24 10.45 7.78
CA GLY A 117 7.41 11.41 7.07
C GLY A 117 5.97 10.93 6.91
N LYS A 118 5.03 11.72 7.45
CA LYS A 118 3.58 11.67 7.23
C LYS A 118 3.17 12.86 6.35
N LEU A 119 3.49 12.76 5.06
CA LEU A 119 3.25 13.78 4.03
C LEU A 119 3.48 13.19 2.64
N VAL A 120 3.04 13.86 1.58
CA VAL A 120 3.24 13.37 0.21
C VAL A 120 4.74 13.18 -0.10
N GLY A 121 5.14 11.99 -0.55
CA GLY A 121 6.55 11.59 -0.71
C GLY A 121 7.17 10.91 0.51
N GLY A 122 6.48 10.89 1.65
CA GLY A 122 6.95 10.29 2.90
C GLY A 122 8.32 10.84 3.33
N CYS A 123 9.19 9.95 3.82
CA CYS A 123 10.53 10.32 4.27
C CYS A 123 11.38 10.98 3.16
N SER A 124 11.15 10.72 1.88
CA SER A 124 11.92 11.36 0.80
C SER A 124 11.65 12.86 0.66
N SER A 125 10.55 13.37 1.22
CA SER A 125 10.29 14.81 1.26
C SER A 125 10.98 15.51 2.44
N ILE A 126 11.55 14.76 3.39
CA ILE A 126 12.19 15.28 4.61
C ILE A 126 13.59 14.73 4.91
N ASN A 127 14.09 13.75 4.15
CA ASN A 127 15.43 13.17 4.37
C ASN A 127 16.54 14.04 3.75
N ALA A 128 17.80 13.61 3.89
CA ALA A 128 18.97 14.28 3.32
C ALA A 128 19.16 14.08 1.79
N GLN A 129 18.20 13.47 1.08
CA GLN A 129 18.27 13.15 -0.36
C GLN A 129 19.48 12.34 -0.85
N LEU A 130 20.26 11.74 0.06
CA LEU A 130 21.32 10.83 -0.34
C LEU A 130 20.74 9.66 -1.15
N TYR A 131 21.25 9.46 -2.35
CA TYR A 131 20.73 8.49 -3.31
C TYR A 131 21.83 7.55 -3.78
N PHE A 132 21.66 6.27 -3.45
CA PHE A 132 22.62 5.23 -3.79
C PHE A 132 21.97 4.17 -4.65
N ARG A 133 22.73 3.67 -5.63
CA ARG A 133 22.48 2.37 -6.24
C ARG A 133 23.11 1.29 -5.37
N THR A 134 22.43 0.16 -5.22
CA THR A 134 22.95 -0.96 -4.43
C THR A 134 24.06 -1.70 -5.19
N PRO A 135 25.03 -2.31 -4.48
CA PRO A 135 25.95 -3.29 -5.07
C PRO A 135 25.19 -4.48 -5.65
N ASP A 136 25.74 -5.13 -6.68
CA ASP A 136 25.18 -6.35 -7.25
C ASP A 136 25.30 -7.52 -6.26
N SER A 137 26.37 -7.53 -5.45
CA SER A 137 26.56 -8.50 -4.37
C SER A 137 25.49 -8.41 -3.30
N TYR A 138 24.95 -7.22 -2.99
CA TYR A 138 23.86 -7.06 -2.03
C TYR A 138 22.60 -7.81 -2.48
N VAL A 139 22.21 -7.64 -3.75
CA VAL A 139 21.05 -8.31 -4.34
C VAL A 139 21.19 -9.83 -4.24
N THR A 140 22.37 -10.35 -4.56
CA THR A 140 22.69 -11.79 -4.48
C THR A 140 22.70 -12.28 -3.02
N ASN A 141 23.42 -11.59 -2.14
CA ASN A 141 23.60 -11.99 -0.74
C ASN A 141 22.29 -11.95 0.03
N MET A 142 21.45 -10.94 -0.24
CA MET A 142 20.12 -10.83 0.36
C MET A 142 19.10 -11.82 -0.22
N LYS A 143 19.51 -12.69 -1.16
CA LYS A 143 18.64 -13.58 -1.95
C LYS A 143 17.39 -12.85 -2.46
N TRP A 144 17.59 -11.67 -3.02
CA TRP A 144 16.49 -10.90 -3.59
C TRP A 144 15.81 -11.71 -4.69
N PRO A 145 14.47 -11.62 -4.88
CA PRO A 145 13.78 -12.43 -5.88
C PRO A 145 14.20 -12.18 -7.34
N PHE A 146 14.92 -11.10 -7.60
CA PHE A 146 15.30 -10.65 -8.94
C PHE A 146 16.82 -10.53 -9.07
N ALA A 147 17.33 -10.86 -10.24
CA ALA A 147 18.76 -10.83 -10.52
C ALA A 147 19.32 -9.39 -10.52
N PRO A 148 20.63 -9.21 -10.21
CA PRO A 148 21.23 -7.88 -10.12
C PRO A 148 21.10 -7.05 -11.40
N ASP A 149 21.25 -7.65 -12.58
CA ASP A 149 21.10 -6.97 -13.87
C ASP A 149 19.69 -6.39 -14.07
N HIS A 150 18.65 -7.16 -13.72
CA HIS A 150 17.26 -6.68 -13.71
C HIS A 150 17.05 -5.53 -12.73
N VAL A 151 17.62 -5.63 -11.52
CA VAL A 151 17.58 -4.54 -10.53
C VAL A 151 18.20 -3.27 -11.10
N GLN A 152 19.38 -3.37 -11.71
CA GLN A 152 20.07 -2.21 -12.29
C GLN A 152 19.31 -1.63 -13.49
N ALA A 153 18.69 -2.44 -14.34
CA ALA A 153 17.86 -1.96 -15.44
C ALA A 153 16.69 -1.10 -14.94
N LEU A 154 16.05 -1.48 -13.84
CA LEU A 154 14.96 -0.69 -13.25
C LEU A 154 15.46 0.57 -12.51
N TYR A 155 16.69 0.57 -11.98
CA TYR A 155 17.35 1.81 -11.57
C TYR A 155 17.55 2.75 -12.75
N ASP A 156 18.00 2.24 -13.90
CA ASP A 156 18.22 3.04 -15.11
C ASP A 156 16.91 3.62 -15.68
N GLU A 157 15.81 2.87 -15.59
CA GLU A 157 14.48 3.39 -15.95
C GLU A 157 14.06 4.54 -15.03
N ASN A 158 14.21 4.36 -13.71
CA ASN A 158 13.90 5.42 -12.74
C ASN A 158 14.77 6.67 -12.97
N ALA A 159 16.04 6.50 -13.34
CA ALA A 159 16.98 7.58 -13.59
C ALA A 159 16.57 8.50 -14.77
N GLN A 160 15.71 8.03 -15.68
CA GLN A 160 15.15 8.87 -16.76
C GLN A 160 14.22 9.98 -16.22
N ILE A 161 13.66 9.79 -15.03
CA ILE A 161 12.73 10.73 -14.38
C ILE A 161 13.39 11.41 -13.18
N HIS A 162 14.21 10.67 -12.44
CA HIS A 162 14.78 11.05 -11.15
C HIS A 162 16.24 10.57 -11.04
N SER A 163 17.18 11.46 -11.35
CA SER A 163 18.61 11.16 -11.41
C SER A 163 19.38 11.66 -10.19
N ALA A 164 20.52 11.05 -9.90
CA ALA A 164 21.45 11.53 -8.88
C ALA A 164 22.47 12.54 -9.44
N THR A 165 22.95 13.43 -8.59
CA THR A 165 24.07 14.35 -8.83
C THR A 165 24.90 14.48 -7.55
N ASP A 166 26.22 14.55 -7.65
CA ASP A 166 27.10 14.91 -6.55
C ASP A 166 27.36 16.43 -6.45
N ARG A 167 26.82 17.20 -7.41
CA ARG A 167 26.91 18.66 -7.52
C ARG A 167 25.50 19.23 -7.51
N PRO A 168 24.89 19.41 -6.31
CA PRO A 168 23.51 19.88 -6.22
C PRO A 168 23.37 21.39 -6.51
N SER A 169 24.45 22.16 -6.39
CA SER A 169 24.51 23.57 -6.80
C SER A 169 24.45 23.69 -8.33
N THR A 170 23.66 24.62 -8.84
CA THR A 170 23.37 24.78 -10.28
C THR A 170 24.56 25.25 -11.12
N ASP A 171 25.58 25.81 -10.49
CA ASP A 171 26.85 26.21 -11.13
C ASP A 171 27.84 25.06 -11.29
N GLY A 172 27.49 23.86 -10.85
CA GLY A 172 28.34 22.67 -10.97
C GLY A 172 29.48 22.60 -9.94
N ASN A 173 29.50 23.48 -8.94
CA ASN A 173 30.54 23.51 -7.91
C ASN A 173 30.15 22.69 -6.66
N TRP A 174 31.17 22.16 -5.98
CA TRP A 174 31.04 21.65 -4.63
C TRP A 174 31.27 22.75 -3.60
N TYR A 175 30.35 22.90 -2.66
CA TYR A 175 30.43 23.87 -1.57
C TYR A 175 30.67 23.17 -0.23
N LEU A 176 31.18 23.92 0.77
CA LEU A 176 31.38 23.45 2.15
C LEU A 176 32.37 22.27 2.27
N GLN A 177 33.46 22.33 1.51
CA GLN A 177 34.40 21.21 1.32
C GLN A 177 35.47 21.08 2.41
N GLU A 178 35.43 21.90 3.47
CA GLU A 178 36.40 21.84 4.56
C GLU A 178 36.42 20.46 5.23
N GLY A 179 35.25 19.97 5.67
CA GLY A 179 35.12 18.63 6.24
C GLY A 179 35.47 17.51 5.24
N TYR A 180 35.09 17.68 3.98
CA TYR A 180 35.46 16.77 2.88
C TYR A 180 36.98 16.64 2.79
N ASN A 181 37.70 17.76 2.69
CA ASN A 181 39.14 17.79 2.50
C ASN A 181 39.91 17.18 3.68
N ILE A 182 39.47 17.47 4.91
CA ILE A 182 40.06 16.91 6.13
C ILE A 182 39.94 15.39 6.12
N VAL A 183 38.73 14.86 5.91
CA VAL A 183 38.48 13.41 5.97
C VAL A 183 39.10 12.70 4.76
N ALA A 184 38.99 13.27 3.56
CA ALA A 184 39.61 12.74 2.35
C ALA A 184 41.13 12.63 2.49
N ASN A 185 41.80 13.61 3.11
CA ASN A 185 43.24 13.53 3.37
C ASN A 185 43.59 12.36 4.31
N ALA A 186 42.86 12.20 5.41
CA ALA A 186 43.05 11.08 6.33
C ALA A 186 42.80 9.72 5.65
N PHE A 187 41.76 9.63 4.83
CA PHE A 187 41.42 8.44 4.05
C PHE A 187 42.50 8.09 3.02
N ARG A 188 42.99 9.05 2.24
CA ARG A 188 44.09 8.82 1.27
C ARG A 188 45.37 8.32 1.95
N LYS A 189 45.75 8.90 3.10
CA LYS A 189 46.89 8.44 3.91
C LYS A 189 46.74 6.99 4.39
N ASN A 190 45.52 6.48 4.46
CA ASN A 190 45.18 5.13 4.91
C ASN A 190 44.80 4.18 3.76
N GLY A 191 45.13 4.56 2.52
CA GLY A 191 44.97 3.73 1.33
C GLY A 191 43.56 3.71 0.75
N TYR A 192 42.71 4.67 1.10
CA TYR A 192 41.41 4.81 0.45
C TYR A 192 41.53 5.55 -0.88
N THR A 193 40.65 5.19 -1.82
CA THR A 193 40.60 5.79 -3.15
C THR A 193 39.33 6.60 -3.36
N GLU A 194 39.48 7.78 -3.96
CA GLU A 194 38.35 8.65 -4.33
C GLU A 194 37.69 8.15 -5.62
N LYS A 195 36.36 8.04 -5.61
CA LYS A 195 35.53 7.54 -6.71
C LYS A 195 34.18 8.26 -6.74
N THR A 196 33.53 8.28 -7.90
CA THR A 196 32.12 8.65 -8.00
C THR A 196 31.26 7.51 -7.43
N ILE A 197 30.59 7.75 -6.31
CA ILE A 197 29.99 6.68 -5.47
C ILE A 197 29.00 5.76 -6.21
N ASN A 198 28.24 6.30 -7.16
CA ASN A 198 27.22 5.53 -7.90
C ASN A 198 27.75 4.90 -9.20
N ASP A 199 28.99 5.16 -9.60
CA ASP A 199 29.58 4.50 -10.77
C ASP A 199 29.70 2.99 -10.52
N VAL A 200 29.62 2.21 -11.60
CA VAL A 200 29.55 0.74 -11.53
C VAL A 200 30.74 0.14 -10.77
N GLU A 201 31.95 0.65 -11.00
CA GLU A 201 33.15 0.20 -10.30
C GLU A 201 33.05 0.47 -8.79
N ALA A 202 32.66 1.70 -8.40
CA ALA A 202 32.62 2.13 -7.00
C ALA A 202 31.46 1.52 -6.20
N ARG A 203 30.28 1.38 -6.81
CA ARG A 203 29.13 0.76 -6.12
C ARG A 203 29.36 -0.72 -5.85
N ASN A 204 30.14 -1.39 -6.70
CA ASN A 204 30.48 -2.82 -6.57
C ASN A 204 31.80 -3.07 -5.82
N ASN A 205 32.63 -2.05 -5.62
CA ASN A 205 33.83 -2.13 -4.78
C ASN A 205 33.77 -1.10 -3.65
N LYS A 206 33.23 -1.53 -2.51
CA LYS A 206 33.07 -0.72 -1.29
C LYS A 206 34.19 -0.92 -0.27
N ASP A 207 35.29 -1.56 -0.64
CA ASP A 207 36.47 -1.60 0.21
C ASP A 207 37.31 -0.33 0.02
N LYS A 208 37.65 0.32 1.13
CA LYS A 208 38.44 1.57 1.20
C LYS A 208 38.15 2.57 0.06
N THR A 209 36.90 2.91 -0.14
CA THR A 209 36.47 3.83 -1.21
C THR A 209 35.75 5.04 -0.61
N PHE A 210 35.96 6.23 -1.17
CA PHE A 210 35.20 7.42 -0.76
C PHE A 210 34.91 8.34 -1.94
N GLY A 211 34.06 9.34 -1.74
CA GLY A 211 33.76 10.34 -2.75
C GLY A 211 32.69 11.32 -2.28
N HIS A 212 32.31 12.22 -3.18
CA HIS A 212 31.26 13.20 -2.90
C HIS A 212 29.89 12.53 -2.70
N ALA A 213 29.10 13.12 -1.81
CA ALA A 213 27.75 12.66 -1.50
C ALA A 213 26.83 12.74 -2.74
N PRO A 214 26.24 11.60 -3.19
CA PRO A 214 25.29 11.61 -4.29
C PRO A 214 23.90 12.01 -3.78
N TYR A 215 23.32 13.04 -4.36
CA TYR A 215 22.02 13.61 -4.02
C TYR A 215 21.01 13.46 -5.15
N THR A 216 19.74 13.63 -4.80
CA THR A 216 18.66 13.82 -5.77
C THR A 216 18.18 15.26 -5.74
N VAL A 217 18.80 16.06 -6.60
CA VAL A 217 18.57 17.50 -6.74
C VAL A 217 18.44 17.83 -8.21
N LYS A 218 17.48 18.70 -8.53
CA LYS A 218 17.27 19.21 -9.87
C LYS A 218 17.06 20.71 -9.82
N ASN A 219 17.85 21.46 -10.59
CA ASN A 219 17.84 22.93 -10.62
C ASN A 219 17.98 23.54 -9.20
N GLY A 220 18.89 22.97 -8.38
CA GLY A 220 19.15 23.42 -7.01
C GLY A 220 18.06 23.08 -5.99
N ARG A 221 16.97 22.40 -6.39
CA ARG A 221 15.85 22.03 -5.50
C ARG A 221 15.82 20.54 -5.23
N ARG A 222 15.26 20.17 -4.08
CA ARG A 222 14.93 18.77 -3.76
C ARG A 222 14.11 18.16 -4.90
N ASP A 223 14.53 16.99 -5.39
CA ASP A 223 13.80 16.29 -6.44
C ASP A 223 13.24 14.95 -5.96
N SER A 224 12.43 14.89 -4.91
CA SER A 224 11.85 13.63 -4.42
C SER A 224 10.81 13.04 -5.40
N PRO A 225 10.29 11.81 -5.21
CA PRO A 225 9.29 11.23 -6.11
C PRO A 225 7.97 11.99 -6.08
N ALA A 226 7.73 12.78 -5.01
CA ALA A 226 6.62 13.72 -4.92
C ALA A 226 6.74 14.90 -5.90
N ASN A 227 7.95 15.28 -6.29
CA ASN A 227 8.17 16.20 -7.41
C ASN A 227 8.24 15.45 -8.74
N ALA A 228 9.12 14.45 -8.83
CA ALA A 228 9.48 13.81 -10.08
C ALA A 228 8.35 12.92 -10.65
N PHE A 229 7.86 11.95 -9.88
CA PHE A 229 6.89 10.95 -10.35
C PHE A 229 5.45 11.46 -10.27
N TRP A 230 5.04 12.04 -9.14
CA TRP A 230 3.72 12.68 -9.04
C TRP A 230 3.58 13.81 -10.08
N GLY A 231 4.62 14.62 -10.30
CA GLY A 231 4.62 15.66 -11.33
C GLY A 231 4.30 15.12 -12.74
N LYS A 232 4.71 13.89 -13.06
CA LYS A 232 4.43 13.22 -14.35
C LYS A 232 3.03 12.60 -14.45
N MET A 233 2.44 12.18 -13.33
CA MET A 233 1.13 11.50 -13.33
C MET A 233 -0.06 12.37 -12.89
N LYS A 234 0.15 13.50 -12.22
CA LYS A 234 -0.93 14.31 -11.62
C LYS A 234 -2.01 14.82 -12.57
N GLY A 235 -1.70 14.92 -13.87
CA GLY A 235 -2.63 15.34 -14.92
C GLY A 235 -3.40 14.19 -15.57
N ARG A 236 -3.11 12.94 -15.22
CA ARG A 236 -3.75 11.75 -15.81
C ARG A 236 -5.12 11.54 -15.17
N SER A 237 -6.16 11.32 -15.98
CA SER A 237 -7.54 11.16 -15.51
C SER A 237 -7.79 9.86 -14.73
N ASN A 238 -6.93 8.86 -14.90
CA ASN A 238 -7.01 7.57 -14.22
C ASN A 238 -6.25 7.52 -12.89
N VAL A 239 -5.72 8.65 -12.39
CA VAL A 239 -4.99 8.71 -11.10
C VAL A 239 -5.65 9.70 -10.16
N GLN A 240 -5.80 9.30 -8.90
CA GLN A 240 -6.25 10.19 -7.83
C GLN A 240 -5.30 10.09 -6.63
N LEU A 241 -4.92 11.23 -6.08
CA LEU A 241 -4.22 11.32 -4.80
C LEU A 241 -5.17 11.91 -3.75
N ARG A 242 -5.32 11.21 -2.63
CA ARG A 242 -6.07 11.69 -1.46
C ARG A 242 -5.11 11.83 -0.29
N THR A 243 -4.85 13.07 0.11
CA THR A 243 -4.10 13.41 1.33
C THR A 243 -5.03 13.38 2.54
N GLN A 244 -4.45 13.34 3.75
CA GLN A 244 -5.19 13.21 5.00
C GLN A 244 -6.14 11.99 5.00
N ALA A 245 -5.74 10.92 4.31
CA ALA A 245 -6.47 9.68 4.15
C ALA A 245 -5.71 8.56 4.86
N MET A 246 -5.85 8.49 6.18
CA MET A 246 -5.19 7.47 6.99
C MET A 246 -5.92 6.15 6.84
N VAL A 247 -5.28 5.16 6.22
CA VAL A 247 -5.84 3.82 6.10
C VAL A 247 -5.86 3.12 7.45
N ASN A 248 -7.02 2.57 7.79
CA ASN A 248 -7.22 1.79 9.01
C ASN A 248 -7.00 0.30 8.77
N TYR A 249 -7.59 -0.25 7.70
CA TYR A 249 -7.47 -1.66 7.33
C TYR A 249 -7.90 -1.93 5.89
N ILE A 250 -7.50 -3.09 5.37
CA ILE A 250 -7.87 -3.63 4.07
C ILE A 250 -9.07 -4.56 4.26
N LYS A 251 -10.08 -4.41 3.40
CA LYS A 251 -11.18 -5.37 3.30
C LYS A 251 -10.73 -6.57 2.49
N HIS A 252 -10.92 -7.77 3.00
CA HIS A 252 -10.57 -8.98 2.27
C HIS A 252 -11.50 -10.16 2.57
N PHE A 253 -11.54 -11.11 1.64
CA PHE A 253 -12.18 -12.41 1.80
C PHE A 253 -11.17 -13.49 1.45
N GLN A 254 -10.81 -14.35 2.41
CA GLN A 254 -9.81 -15.42 2.22
C GLN A 254 -8.51 -14.95 1.57
N GLY A 255 -7.95 -13.83 2.05
CA GLY A 255 -6.72 -13.23 1.51
C GLY A 255 -6.84 -12.54 0.15
N LYS A 256 -8.04 -12.45 -0.46
CA LYS A 256 -8.29 -11.56 -1.60
C LYS A 256 -8.82 -10.22 -1.11
N ALA A 257 -8.04 -9.16 -1.26
CA ALA A 257 -8.49 -7.80 -1.00
C ALA A 257 -9.64 -7.41 -1.93
N THR A 258 -10.65 -6.76 -1.35
CA THR A 258 -11.86 -6.28 -2.02
C THR A 258 -12.07 -4.78 -1.87
N GLY A 259 -11.29 -4.13 -1.01
CA GLY A 259 -11.37 -2.70 -0.76
C GLY A 259 -10.46 -2.25 0.38
N VAL A 260 -10.51 -0.98 0.72
CA VAL A 260 -9.74 -0.35 1.80
C VAL A 260 -10.66 0.56 2.59
N VAL A 261 -10.51 0.57 3.91
CA VAL A 261 -11.18 1.51 4.81
C VAL A 261 -10.17 2.51 5.35
N TYR A 262 -10.46 3.80 5.20
CA TYR A 262 -9.62 4.90 5.67
C TYR A 262 -10.46 5.94 6.40
N ASN A 263 -9.80 6.75 7.23
CA ASN A 263 -10.45 7.73 8.12
C ASN A 263 -11.62 7.13 8.91
N SER A 264 -11.42 5.89 9.37
CA SER A 264 -12.31 5.05 10.19
C SER A 264 -13.56 4.50 9.50
N ASN A 265 -14.16 5.21 8.55
CA ASN A 265 -15.45 4.81 7.96
C ASN A 265 -15.57 5.03 6.45
N ILE A 266 -14.55 5.57 5.77
CA ILE A 266 -14.61 5.79 4.33
C ILE A 266 -14.11 4.55 3.62
N GLU A 267 -14.96 3.95 2.79
CA GLU A 267 -14.64 2.75 2.03
C GLU A 267 -14.35 3.07 0.56
N VAL A 268 -13.32 2.40 0.03
CA VAL A 268 -13.04 2.32 -1.41
C VAL A 268 -13.05 0.85 -1.79
N ALA A 269 -13.73 0.49 -2.87
CA ALA A 269 -13.73 -0.88 -3.38
C ALA A 269 -12.63 -1.07 -4.43
N LEU A 270 -12.17 -2.31 -4.55
CA LEU A 270 -11.35 -2.76 -5.66
C LEU A 270 -12.24 -3.30 -6.78
N SER A 271 -11.80 -3.15 -8.02
CA SER A 271 -12.39 -3.85 -9.16
C SER A 271 -12.22 -5.37 -9.02
N ALA A 272 -12.91 -6.17 -9.83
CA ALA A 272 -12.82 -7.63 -9.78
C ALA A 272 -11.38 -8.17 -10.02
N ARG A 273 -10.58 -7.39 -10.75
CA ARG A 273 -9.16 -7.62 -11.08
C ARG A 273 -8.19 -6.82 -10.20
N GLY A 274 -8.72 -6.09 -9.22
CA GLY A 274 -7.95 -5.07 -8.52
C GLY A 274 -6.95 -5.60 -7.50
N ALA A 275 -6.00 -4.77 -7.11
CA ALA A 275 -4.92 -5.08 -6.18
C ALA A 275 -4.66 -3.93 -5.19
N VAL A 276 -4.09 -4.28 -4.04
CA VAL A 276 -3.57 -3.32 -3.06
C VAL A 276 -2.05 -3.29 -3.11
N VAL A 277 -1.49 -2.09 -3.11
CA VAL A 277 -0.05 -1.84 -2.99
C VAL A 277 0.25 -1.20 -1.64
N MET A 278 0.90 -1.94 -0.76
CA MET A 278 1.36 -1.47 0.55
C MET A 278 2.64 -0.66 0.39
N ALA A 279 2.56 0.64 0.64
CA ALA A 279 3.68 1.56 0.61
C ALA A 279 3.69 2.50 1.84
N ALA A 280 3.23 1.99 2.98
CA ALA A 280 3.09 2.73 4.23
C ALA A 280 4.42 2.83 5.01
N GLY A 281 5.46 2.14 4.54
CA GLY A 281 6.80 2.12 5.12
C GLY A 281 6.98 0.99 6.14
N ALA A 282 8.24 0.65 6.42
CA ALA A 282 8.61 -0.52 7.20
C ALA A 282 7.91 -0.62 8.58
N LEU A 283 7.60 0.49 9.22
CA LEU A 283 6.97 0.48 10.54
C LEU A 283 5.43 0.61 10.51
N SER A 284 4.82 0.96 9.37
CA SER A 284 3.35 1.13 9.28
C SER A 284 2.69 0.12 8.33
N THR A 285 3.40 -0.46 7.37
CA THR A 285 2.91 -1.59 6.56
C THR A 285 2.48 -2.77 7.43
N PRO A 286 3.29 -3.29 8.38
CA PRO A 286 2.85 -4.37 9.26
C PRO A 286 1.66 -3.97 10.14
N LYS A 287 1.60 -2.71 10.61
CA LYS A 287 0.46 -2.18 11.37
C LYS A 287 -0.85 -2.37 10.61
N VAL A 288 -0.91 -1.90 9.36
CA VAL A 288 -2.13 -1.97 8.54
C VAL A 288 -2.46 -3.43 8.22
N LEU A 289 -1.49 -4.27 7.89
CA LEU A 289 -1.73 -5.70 7.62
C LEU A 289 -2.34 -6.41 8.84
N ILE A 290 -1.76 -6.24 10.03
CA ILE A 290 -2.25 -6.84 11.27
C ILE A 290 -3.67 -6.33 11.59
N GLN A 291 -3.91 -5.02 11.49
CA GLN A 291 -5.26 -4.45 11.66
C GLN A 291 -6.28 -4.97 10.63
N SER A 292 -5.81 -5.50 9.51
CA SER A 292 -6.66 -6.08 8.45
C SER A 292 -7.01 -7.55 8.66
N GLY A 293 -6.45 -8.23 9.68
CA GLY A 293 -6.62 -9.68 9.83
C GLY A 293 -5.52 -10.50 9.12
N ILE A 294 -4.40 -9.88 8.77
CA ILE A 294 -3.27 -10.50 8.07
C ILE A 294 -2.01 -10.35 8.93
N GLY A 295 -1.59 -11.42 9.60
CA GLY A 295 -0.42 -11.35 10.48
C GLY A 295 -0.26 -12.50 11.47
N PRO A 296 0.57 -12.32 12.51
CA PRO A 296 0.81 -13.33 13.53
C PRO A 296 -0.44 -13.61 14.38
N SER A 297 -0.72 -14.89 14.65
CA SER A 297 -1.94 -15.30 15.36
C SER A 297 -2.10 -14.66 16.73
N ASP A 298 -1.02 -14.44 17.47
CA ASP A 298 -1.01 -13.78 18.78
C ASP A 298 -1.46 -12.31 18.67
N GLN A 299 -0.92 -11.57 17.70
CA GLN A 299 -1.30 -10.18 17.42
C GLN A 299 -2.77 -10.09 16.98
N LEU A 300 -3.22 -10.99 16.12
CA LEU A 300 -4.60 -11.02 15.65
C LEU A 300 -5.59 -11.34 16.77
N ASN A 301 -5.27 -12.33 17.62
CA ASN A 301 -6.07 -12.65 18.81
C ASN A 301 -6.17 -11.48 19.78
N LEU A 302 -5.05 -10.80 20.02
CA LEU A 302 -4.98 -9.62 20.88
C LEU A 302 -5.90 -8.51 20.37
N LEU A 303 -5.85 -8.18 19.07
CA LEU A 303 -6.73 -7.15 18.51
C LEU A 303 -8.20 -7.57 18.47
N ASN A 304 -8.49 -8.85 18.23
CA ASN A 304 -9.86 -9.36 18.15
C ASN A 304 -10.62 -9.28 19.48
N ALA A 305 -9.89 -9.39 20.60
CA ALA A 305 -10.44 -9.18 21.93
C ALA A 305 -10.92 -7.74 22.19
N ARG A 306 -10.60 -6.79 21.29
CA ARG A 306 -10.95 -5.37 21.43
C ARG A 306 -12.03 -4.93 20.46
N SER A 307 -12.76 -3.86 20.76
CA SER A 307 -13.85 -3.34 19.92
C SER A 307 -13.41 -2.35 18.84
N ASP A 308 -12.25 -1.71 19.01
CA ASP A 308 -11.72 -0.63 18.18
C ASP A 308 -10.97 -1.09 16.92
N PHE A 309 -10.85 -2.40 16.70
CA PHE A 309 -10.22 -2.99 15.51
C PHE A 309 -11.26 -3.77 14.67
N PRO A 310 -12.12 -3.09 13.90
CA PRO A 310 -13.14 -3.76 13.08
C PRO A 310 -12.53 -4.60 11.94
N GLY A 311 -11.32 -4.25 11.48
CA GLY A 311 -10.65 -4.97 10.39
C GLY A 311 -10.27 -6.41 10.72
N VAL A 312 -9.96 -6.74 11.98
CA VAL A 312 -9.71 -8.14 12.37
C VAL A 312 -11.01 -8.95 12.55
N LYS A 313 -12.16 -8.29 12.58
CA LYS A 313 -13.48 -8.90 12.82
C LYS A 313 -14.29 -9.14 11.54
N GLN A 314 -13.64 -9.07 10.38
CA GLN A 314 -14.26 -9.30 9.08
C GLN A 314 -14.65 -10.79 8.94
N SER A 315 -15.77 -11.17 9.56
CA SER A 315 -16.17 -12.54 9.94
C SER A 315 -16.50 -13.51 8.80
N ASN A 316 -16.43 -13.07 7.54
CA ASN A 316 -16.83 -13.90 6.41
C ASN A 316 -15.65 -14.60 5.71
N GLY A 317 -14.42 -14.08 5.84
CA GLY A 317 -13.25 -14.55 5.08
C GLY A 317 -12.17 -15.29 5.87
N GLY A 318 -12.21 -15.26 7.20
CA GLY A 318 -11.14 -15.76 8.07
C GLY A 318 -9.87 -14.90 8.04
N TRP A 319 -8.98 -15.11 9.02
CA TRP A 319 -7.66 -14.47 9.06
C TRP A 319 -6.70 -15.12 8.08
N VAL A 320 -5.75 -14.31 7.59
CA VAL A 320 -4.55 -14.80 6.90
C VAL A 320 -3.42 -14.88 7.91
N ILE A 321 -3.08 -16.08 8.34
CA ILE A 321 -1.99 -16.29 9.30
C ILE A 321 -0.66 -16.17 8.55
N ASN A 322 0.07 -15.10 8.85
CA ASN A 322 1.42 -14.87 8.37
C ASN A 322 2.29 -14.45 9.57
N PRO A 323 3.04 -15.39 10.18
CA PRO A 323 3.79 -15.12 11.40
C PRO A 323 4.94 -14.13 11.21
N ASN A 324 5.29 -13.79 9.98
CA ASN A 324 6.44 -12.94 9.65
C ASN A 324 6.07 -11.47 9.42
N VAL A 325 4.78 -11.11 9.42
CA VAL A 325 4.36 -9.69 9.37
C VAL A 325 4.79 -9.01 10.68
N GLY A 326 5.55 -7.93 10.54
CA GLY A 326 6.13 -7.17 11.65
C GLY A 326 7.46 -7.72 12.14
N GLN A 327 7.88 -8.91 11.71
CA GLN A 327 9.09 -9.58 12.21
C GLN A 327 10.33 -9.24 11.38
N ASN A 328 11.52 -9.56 11.91
CA ASN A 328 12.81 -9.37 11.24
C ASN A 328 13.11 -7.91 10.86
N LEU A 329 12.53 -6.95 11.57
CA LEU A 329 12.83 -5.53 11.40
C LEU A 329 14.32 -5.27 11.67
N PHE A 330 14.95 -4.44 10.86
CA PHE A 330 16.28 -3.90 11.14
C PHE A 330 16.28 -2.38 10.89
N ASP A 331 17.24 -1.69 11.48
CA ASP A 331 17.69 -0.36 11.06
C ASP A 331 19.22 -0.39 10.96
N THR A 332 19.81 0.53 10.22
CA THR A 332 21.26 0.73 10.23
C THR A 332 21.71 1.20 11.60
N ASN A 333 22.81 0.65 12.13
CA ASN A 333 23.40 1.16 13.37
C ASN A 333 24.28 2.38 13.05
N VAL A 334 24.17 3.45 13.84
CA VAL A 334 24.99 4.66 13.67
C VAL A 334 25.52 5.20 15.00
N VAL A 335 26.75 5.74 14.97
CA VAL A 335 27.28 6.64 15.99
C VAL A 335 27.79 7.94 15.36
N PHE A 336 27.71 9.06 16.08
CA PHE A 336 28.09 10.39 15.59
C PHE A 336 29.39 10.87 16.24
N ALA A 337 30.52 10.62 15.58
CA ALA A 337 31.83 11.05 16.05
C ALA A 337 32.09 12.50 15.63
N THR A 338 32.17 13.43 16.58
CA THR A 338 32.43 14.85 16.34
C THR A 338 33.88 15.18 16.64
N PHE A 339 34.46 16.03 15.78
CA PHE A 339 35.84 16.47 15.87
C PHE A 339 35.94 17.97 15.69
N THR A 340 37.02 18.57 16.19
CA THR A 340 37.51 19.89 15.74
C THR A 340 38.80 19.76 14.96
N HIS A 341 39.03 20.67 14.02
CA HIS A 341 40.26 20.74 13.25
C HIS A 341 40.57 22.20 12.87
N PRO A 342 41.84 22.65 12.85
CA PRO A 342 42.19 24.04 12.52
C PRO A 342 41.66 24.51 11.15
N ASP A 343 41.68 23.62 10.16
CA ASP A 343 41.19 23.93 8.80
C ASP A 343 39.67 23.82 8.64
N MET A 344 38.94 23.40 9.68
CA MET A 344 37.49 23.28 9.59
C MET A 344 36.82 24.63 9.76
N LYS A 345 35.86 24.92 8.87
CA LYS A 345 34.92 26.04 9.00
C LYS A 345 33.51 25.49 8.95
N SER A 346 32.85 25.45 10.11
CA SER A 346 31.54 24.83 10.23
C SER A 346 30.47 25.63 9.50
N PHE A 347 29.63 24.93 8.73
CA PHE A 347 28.43 25.51 8.15
C PHE A 347 27.20 25.01 8.91
N GLN A 348 26.51 25.93 9.58
CA GLN A 348 25.45 25.65 10.53
C GLN A 348 24.08 26.02 9.92
N TYR A 349 23.43 25.06 9.27
CA TYR A 349 22.14 25.27 8.59
C TYR A 349 21.07 25.90 9.50
N LYS A 350 21.00 25.49 10.77
CA LYS A 350 20.02 26.01 11.75
C LYS A 350 20.13 27.50 12.04
N THR A 351 21.27 28.13 11.74
CA THR A 351 21.45 29.58 11.90
C THR A 351 20.85 30.39 10.75
N ARG A 352 20.44 29.74 9.65
CA ARG A 352 19.91 30.37 8.44
C ARG A 352 20.77 31.55 7.96
N PRO A 353 22.05 31.34 7.60
CA PRO A 353 22.93 32.43 7.21
C PRO A 353 22.34 33.22 6.04
N SER A 354 22.07 34.51 6.25
CA SER A 354 21.37 35.36 5.27
C SER A 354 22.11 35.44 3.93
N TRP A 355 23.45 35.45 3.96
CA TRP A 355 24.28 35.44 2.75
C TRP A 355 24.13 34.15 1.93
N ALA A 356 23.96 33.00 2.59
CA ALA A 356 23.81 31.71 1.90
C ALA A 356 22.41 31.59 1.30
N ILE A 357 21.40 32.07 2.03
CA ILE A 357 20.03 32.17 1.53
C ILE A 357 19.97 33.15 0.35
N ASP A 358 20.63 34.31 0.45
CA ASP A 358 20.68 35.29 -0.64
C ASP A 358 21.35 34.72 -1.89
N GLN A 359 22.50 34.05 -1.75
CA GLN A 359 23.16 33.38 -2.86
C GLN A 359 22.22 32.36 -3.53
N TYR A 360 21.56 31.51 -2.74
CA TYR A 360 20.65 30.51 -3.28
C TYR A 360 19.40 31.11 -3.93
N MET A 361 18.77 32.07 -3.28
CA MET A 361 17.55 32.67 -3.81
C MET A 361 17.88 33.55 -5.01
N ASN A 362 18.86 34.44 -4.92
CA ASN A 362 19.05 35.54 -5.86
C ASN A 362 20.19 35.31 -6.86
N GLN A 363 21.04 34.30 -6.68
CA GLN A 363 22.19 34.02 -7.55
C GLN A 363 22.11 32.61 -8.15
N GLY A 364 20.92 32.25 -8.65
CA GLY A 364 20.72 31.07 -9.48
C GLY A 364 20.62 29.73 -8.75
N GLN A 365 20.32 29.69 -7.45
CA GLN A 365 20.26 28.44 -6.64
C GLN A 365 21.64 27.79 -6.49
N THR A 366 22.66 28.63 -6.31
CA THR A 366 24.04 28.22 -6.06
C THR A 366 24.36 28.23 -4.57
N GLY A 367 25.50 27.62 -4.18
CA GLY A 367 26.04 27.74 -2.83
C GLY A 367 25.67 26.60 -1.88
N GLY A 368 26.10 26.73 -0.63
CA GLY A 368 25.88 25.71 0.41
C GLY A 368 24.40 25.44 0.73
N TRP A 369 23.52 26.43 0.54
CA TRP A 369 22.07 26.26 0.77
C TRP A 369 21.38 25.36 -0.28
N ALA A 370 22.07 25.02 -1.37
CA ALA A 370 21.64 24.02 -2.35
C ALA A 370 21.97 22.58 -1.93
N SER A 371 22.54 22.35 -0.74
CA SER A 371 22.91 21.02 -0.22
C SER A 371 22.18 20.67 1.09
N PHE A 372 22.26 19.40 1.50
CA PHE A 372 21.60 18.83 2.68
C PHE A 372 22.54 18.63 3.87
N GLY A 373 23.82 18.97 3.74
CA GLY A 373 24.81 18.87 4.82
C GLY A 373 25.89 17.80 4.62
N PRO A 374 25.57 16.55 4.22
CA PRO A 374 26.63 15.59 3.88
C PRO A 374 27.57 16.09 2.76
N THR A 375 28.85 15.79 2.85
CA THR A 375 29.83 16.23 1.83
C THR A 375 30.62 15.06 1.27
N LEU A 376 30.97 14.11 2.14
CA LEU A 376 31.72 12.90 1.79
C LEU A 376 30.94 11.66 2.22
N ILE A 377 30.96 10.63 1.37
CA ILE A 377 30.58 9.26 1.69
C ILE A 377 31.82 8.39 1.56
N GLY A 378 32.11 7.59 2.58
CA GLY A 378 33.18 6.59 2.60
C GLY A 378 32.63 5.21 2.90
N TYR A 379 33.28 4.18 2.38
CA TYR A 379 32.98 2.78 2.64
C TYR A 379 34.24 2.00 2.98
N GLU A 380 34.07 1.02 3.85
CA GLU A 380 35.05 -0.04 4.04
C GLU A 380 34.34 -1.32 4.45
N ASN A 381 34.74 -2.46 3.91
CA ASN A 381 34.14 -3.75 4.23
C ASN A 381 35.22 -4.68 4.77
N TYR A 382 35.05 -5.21 5.98
CA TYR A 382 36.00 -6.17 6.54
C TYR A 382 35.35 -7.08 7.58
N ALA A 383 36.04 -8.18 7.90
CA ALA A 383 35.56 -9.16 8.85
C ALA A 383 35.79 -8.71 10.29
N VAL A 384 34.77 -8.84 11.13
CA VAL A 384 34.86 -8.73 12.59
C VAL A 384 34.29 -10.03 13.17
N ASN A 385 35.07 -10.68 14.05
CA ASN A 385 34.73 -11.99 14.62
C ASN A 385 34.34 -13.04 13.56
N GLY A 386 34.99 -13.03 12.40
CA GLY A 386 34.76 -14.00 11.31
C GLY A 386 33.55 -13.69 10.42
N ARG A 387 32.80 -12.60 10.65
CA ARG A 387 31.70 -12.15 9.79
C ARG A 387 32.05 -10.86 9.06
N MET A 388 31.74 -10.81 7.77
CA MET A 388 31.90 -9.58 6.97
C MET A 388 30.86 -8.52 7.35
N TYR A 389 31.35 -7.34 7.69
CA TYR A 389 30.54 -6.15 7.97
C TYR A 389 30.75 -5.08 6.90
N GLU A 390 29.67 -4.35 6.59
CA GLU A 390 29.65 -3.25 5.64
C GLU A 390 29.58 -1.92 6.41
N PHE A 391 30.66 -1.14 6.34
CA PHE A 391 30.75 0.12 7.06
C PHE A 391 30.62 1.31 6.13
N GLN A 392 29.99 2.38 6.63
CA GLN A 392 29.89 3.65 5.93
C GLN A 392 30.33 4.81 6.83
N THR A 393 31.01 5.79 6.26
CA THR A 393 31.26 7.10 6.86
C THR A 393 30.48 8.15 6.08
N THR A 394 29.81 9.05 6.78
CA THR A 394 29.19 10.25 6.19
C THR A 394 29.68 11.50 6.92
N VAL A 395 30.21 12.46 6.19
CA VAL A 395 30.80 13.68 6.77
C VAL A 395 29.81 14.83 6.70
N LEU A 396 29.49 15.42 7.85
CA LEU A 396 28.64 16.59 8.02
C LEU A 396 29.46 17.87 8.18
N THR A 397 28.87 19.01 7.86
CA THR A 397 29.54 20.32 7.85
C THR A 397 29.63 21.00 9.21
N ASN A 398 29.17 20.37 10.28
CA ASN A 398 29.09 20.96 11.62
C ASN A 398 29.22 19.86 12.69
N GLY A 399 29.44 20.27 13.95
CA GLY A 399 29.39 19.35 15.08
C GLY A 399 27.97 18.86 15.38
N PHE A 400 27.85 17.71 16.04
CA PHE A 400 26.57 17.11 16.43
C PHE A 400 26.16 17.52 17.86
N THR A 401 24.85 17.57 18.13
CA THR A 401 24.25 17.91 19.44
C THR A 401 24.87 19.16 20.10
N LYS A 402 25.56 19.01 21.23
CA LYS A 402 26.15 20.11 22.03
C LYS A 402 27.31 20.80 21.32
N PHE A 403 27.85 20.22 20.25
CA PHE A 403 28.97 20.76 19.49
C PHE A 403 28.54 21.57 18.26
N TYR A 404 27.24 21.70 18.00
CA TYR A 404 26.71 22.32 16.78
C TYR A 404 27.19 23.75 16.58
N SER A 405 27.33 24.52 17.66
CA SER A 405 27.74 25.94 17.61
C SER A 405 29.25 26.16 17.48
N LEU A 406 30.07 25.10 17.62
CA LEU A 406 31.52 25.24 17.49
C LEU A 406 31.89 25.58 16.03
N PRO A 407 32.67 26.65 15.78
CA PRO A 407 32.92 27.16 14.42
C PRO A 407 33.93 26.33 13.63
N ASN A 408 34.64 25.41 14.28
CA ASN A 408 35.67 24.56 13.70
C ASN A 408 35.38 23.07 13.92
N ALA A 409 34.11 22.71 14.14
CA ALA A 409 33.69 21.33 14.36
C ALA A 409 33.04 20.69 13.12
N PHE A 410 33.27 19.40 12.95
CA PHE A 410 32.59 18.56 11.96
C PHE A 410 32.25 17.20 12.56
N THR A 411 31.31 16.48 11.96
CA THR A 411 30.89 15.16 12.44
C THR A 411 31.06 14.13 11.33
N THR A 412 31.61 12.97 11.69
CA THR A 412 31.51 11.75 10.89
C THR A 412 30.42 10.85 11.50
N SER A 413 29.34 10.65 10.77
CA SER A 413 28.37 9.59 11.08
C SER A 413 28.96 8.27 10.61
N LEU A 414 29.12 7.33 11.54
CA LEU A 414 29.75 6.03 11.28
C LEU A 414 28.69 4.95 11.39
N TYR A 415 28.54 4.17 10.34
CA TYR A 415 27.45 3.20 10.18
C TYR A 415 27.95 1.77 10.11
N VAL A 416 27.16 0.85 10.65
CA VAL A 416 27.13 -0.57 10.26
C VAL A 416 25.86 -0.79 9.46
N ASN A 417 26.00 -1.00 8.15
CA ASN A 417 24.88 -1.04 7.21
C ASN A 417 24.17 -2.39 7.15
N ASN A 418 24.84 -3.48 7.52
CA ASN A 418 24.32 -4.85 7.48
C ASN A 418 24.28 -5.54 8.86
N PRO A 419 23.65 -4.90 9.89
CA PRO A 419 23.68 -5.41 11.26
C PRO A 419 23.05 -6.80 11.37
N GLU A 420 23.49 -7.58 12.36
CA GLU A 420 22.92 -8.87 12.71
C GLU A 420 21.61 -8.73 13.47
N ALA A 421 21.50 -7.69 14.31
CA ALA A 421 20.33 -7.42 15.12
C ALA A 421 19.03 -7.39 14.30
N ARG A 422 17.99 -8.03 14.83
CA ARG A 422 16.63 -8.01 14.31
C ARG A 422 15.67 -7.71 15.45
N ASP A 423 14.63 -6.97 15.13
CA ASP A 423 13.57 -6.56 16.05
C ASP A 423 12.21 -6.90 15.40
N HIS A 424 11.12 -6.48 16.03
CA HIS A 424 9.79 -6.59 15.46
C HIS A 424 8.86 -5.45 15.91
N SER A 425 7.85 -5.19 15.09
CA SER A 425 6.75 -4.27 15.41
C SER A 425 5.53 -5.05 15.90
N TYR A 426 4.77 -4.47 16.84
CA TYR A 426 3.69 -5.17 17.52
C TYR A 426 2.64 -4.22 18.11
N PHE A 427 1.46 -4.76 18.39
CA PHE A 427 0.44 -4.15 19.23
C PHE A 427 0.56 -4.64 20.67
N THR A 428 0.35 -3.74 21.62
CA THR A 428 0.15 -4.06 23.04
C THR A 428 -1.34 -4.27 23.33
N SER A 429 -1.67 -4.91 24.46
CA SER A 429 -3.06 -5.27 24.83
C SER A 429 -4.01 -4.07 24.95
N ASP A 430 -3.48 -2.88 25.22
CA ASP A 430 -4.19 -1.61 25.22
C ASP A 430 -4.44 -1.01 23.82
N GLY A 431 -3.97 -1.67 22.76
CA GLY A 431 -4.18 -1.31 21.36
C GLY A 431 -3.12 -0.35 20.81
N LEU A 432 -2.09 -0.02 21.57
CA LEU A 432 -1.02 0.87 21.11
C LEU A 432 -0.07 0.14 20.16
N TRP A 433 0.36 0.85 19.11
CA TRP A 433 1.30 0.33 18.13
C TRP A 433 2.74 0.70 18.51
N HIS A 434 3.61 -0.30 18.57
CA HIS A 434 5.05 -0.17 18.81
C HIS A 434 5.81 -0.57 17.55
N GLY A 435 6.74 0.29 17.12
CA GLY A 435 7.56 0.03 15.94
C GLY A 435 8.69 -0.96 16.20
N LEU A 436 9.22 -1.01 17.41
CA LEU A 436 10.37 -1.80 17.83
C LEU A 436 10.30 -2.10 19.33
N THR A 437 11.03 -3.11 19.78
CA THR A 437 11.21 -3.44 21.20
C THR A 437 12.39 -2.71 21.84
N GLY A 438 13.31 -2.18 21.03
CA GLY A 438 14.56 -1.56 21.47
C GLY A 438 15.81 -2.38 21.17
N SER A 439 15.65 -3.54 20.51
CA SER A 439 16.73 -4.50 20.23
C SER A 439 17.43 -4.24 18.89
N ALA A 440 16.94 -3.28 18.10
CA ALA A 440 17.46 -2.96 16.77
C ALA A 440 18.91 -2.44 16.77
N TYR A 441 19.35 -1.76 17.83
CA TYR A 441 20.66 -1.09 17.89
C TYR A 441 21.62 -1.80 18.82
N PHE A 442 22.74 -2.28 18.28
CA PHE A 442 23.71 -3.11 18.98
C PHE A 442 23.09 -4.29 19.76
N GLY A 443 22.00 -4.85 19.20
CA GLY A 443 21.27 -5.97 19.82
C GLY A 443 22.09 -7.26 19.92
N THR A 444 23.24 -7.34 19.24
CA THR A 444 24.19 -8.44 19.34
C THR A 444 25.57 -7.95 19.78
N ALA A 445 26.32 -8.81 20.46
CA ALA A 445 27.71 -8.51 20.85
C ALA A 445 28.62 -8.28 19.64
N ASN A 446 28.34 -8.93 18.50
CA ASN A 446 29.09 -8.75 17.27
C ASN A 446 28.80 -7.41 16.61
N ASP A 447 27.54 -6.94 16.60
CA ASP A 447 27.22 -5.60 16.08
C ASP A 447 27.93 -4.51 16.87
N LEU A 448 27.95 -4.65 18.20
CA LEU A 448 28.70 -3.74 19.07
C LEU A 448 30.20 -3.80 18.76
N ALA A 449 30.79 -5.00 18.66
CA ALA A 449 32.20 -5.18 18.34
C ALA A 449 32.56 -4.60 16.96
N ALA A 450 31.69 -4.78 15.97
CA ALA A 450 31.85 -4.22 14.63
C ALA A 450 31.88 -2.69 14.67
N MET A 451 30.92 -2.06 15.35
CA MET A 451 30.91 -0.61 15.49
C MET A 451 32.11 -0.09 16.28
N GLN A 452 32.50 -0.74 17.38
CA GLN A 452 33.68 -0.36 18.16
C GLN A 452 34.96 -0.43 17.33
N SER A 453 35.11 -1.49 16.52
CA SER A 453 36.23 -1.67 15.61
C SER A 453 36.31 -0.50 14.60
N TYR A 454 35.21 -0.23 13.90
CA TYR A 454 35.19 0.79 12.85
C TYR A 454 35.33 2.21 13.41
N ALA A 455 34.62 2.52 14.48
CA ALA A 455 34.71 3.83 15.13
C ALA A 455 36.12 4.11 15.65
N THR A 456 36.76 3.13 16.31
CA THR A 456 38.15 3.28 16.79
C THR A 456 39.08 3.57 15.63
N LYS A 457 38.94 2.84 14.53
CA LYS A 457 39.75 3.01 13.34
C LYS A 457 39.61 4.41 12.74
N VAL A 458 38.38 4.86 12.46
CA VAL A 458 38.14 6.19 11.86
C VAL A 458 38.59 7.31 12.80
N VAL A 459 38.30 7.20 14.11
CA VAL A 459 38.74 8.20 15.10
C VAL A 459 40.27 8.32 15.15
N ASN A 460 40.99 7.20 15.08
CA ASN A 460 42.45 7.22 15.05
C ASN A 460 42.99 7.88 13.78
N MET A 461 42.44 7.55 12.61
CA MET A 461 42.80 8.22 11.35
C MET A 461 42.59 9.74 11.42
N MET A 462 41.50 10.20 12.05
CA MET A 462 41.24 11.63 12.23
C MET A 462 42.24 12.28 13.19
N LYS A 463 42.57 11.63 14.31
CA LYS A 463 43.57 12.12 15.28
C LYS A 463 44.97 12.24 14.66
N GLU A 464 45.39 11.22 13.91
CA GLU A 464 46.65 11.22 13.15
C GLU A 464 46.67 12.31 12.07
N ASN A 465 45.49 12.71 11.59
CA ASN A 465 45.31 13.82 10.68
C ASN A 465 45.06 15.17 11.38
N GLY A 466 45.42 15.30 12.67
CA GLY A 466 45.40 16.58 13.40
C GLY A 466 44.04 17.00 13.96
N ALA A 467 43.02 16.15 13.87
CA ALA A 467 41.70 16.45 14.43
C ALA A 467 41.63 16.08 15.92
N THR A 468 40.90 16.86 16.71
CA THR A 468 40.61 16.56 18.12
C THR A 468 39.23 15.93 18.23
N PHE A 469 39.16 14.70 18.75
CA PHE A 469 37.89 14.00 18.97
C PHE A 469 37.18 14.54 20.21
N LEU A 470 35.90 14.92 20.07
CA LEU A 470 35.12 15.59 21.11
C LEU A 470 34.02 14.73 21.73
N SER A 471 33.55 13.68 21.04
CA SER A 471 32.33 12.97 21.49
C SER A 471 32.53 12.13 22.75
N ALA A 472 33.75 11.67 23.03
CA ALA A 472 34.08 10.92 24.23
C ALA A 472 34.41 11.85 25.41
N GLU A 473 34.11 11.39 26.62
CA GLU A 473 34.54 12.07 27.84
C GLU A 473 36.08 12.05 27.98
N ASN A 474 36.63 12.95 28.80
CA ASN A 474 38.07 13.03 28.96
C ASN A 474 38.62 11.72 29.57
N GLY A 475 39.54 11.06 28.87
CA GLY A 475 40.10 9.76 29.25
C GLY A 475 39.23 8.55 28.87
N GLU A 476 38.05 8.73 28.28
CA GLU A 476 37.20 7.64 27.79
C GLU A 476 37.74 7.05 26.48
N SER A 477 37.76 5.71 26.37
CA SER A 477 38.13 5.03 25.14
C SER A 477 37.02 5.13 24.08
N VAL A 478 37.37 5.07 22.78
CA VAL A 478 36.36 5.09 21.70
C VAL A 478 35.40 3.89 21.83
N ALA A 479 35.90 2.72 22.24
CA ALA A 479 35.06 1.54 22.43
C ALA A 479 34.05 1.72 23.58
N THR A 480 34.47 2.35 24.68
CA THR A 480 33.60 2.72 25.80
C THR A 480 32.55 3.73 25.36
N TRP A 481 32.97 4.77 24.62
CA TRP A 481 32.07 5.78 24.05
C TRP A 481 30.99 5.16 23.15
N VAL A 482 31.36 4.27 22.22
CA VAL A 482 30.40 3.57 21.35
C VAL A 482 29.37 2.80 22.18
N LYS A 483 29.84 2.05 23.19
CA LYS A 483 28.96 1.26 24.07
C LYS A 483 27.98 2.16 24.83
N ASN A 484 28.46 3.28 25.36
CA ASN A 484 27.65 4.22 26.15
C ASN A 484 26.64 5.01 25.30
N ASN A 485 26.89 5.16 24.00
CA ASN A 485 26.03 5.90 23.09
C ASN A 485 25.05 5.01 22.30
N GLY A 486 25.02 3.69 22.56
CA GLY A 486 23.90 2.76 22.33
C GLY A 486 23.34 2.59 20.91
N GLY A 487 23.84 3.35 19.94
CA GLY A 487 23.28 3.47 18.61
C GLY A 487 22.16 4.50 18.57
N SER A 488 21.97 5.17 17.44
CA SER A 488 20.85 6.08 17.21
C SER A 488 19.94 5.54 16.11
N ILE A 489 18.68 5.99 16.11
CA ILE A 489 17.77 5.75 15.00
C ILE A 489 18.33 6.41 13.75
N THR A 490 18.53 5.62 12.69
CA THR A 490 19.05 6.08 11.40
C THR A 490 17.92 6.35 10.41
N HIS A 491 16.73 5.82 10.66
CA HIS A 491 15.55 5.89 9.76
C HIS A 491 15.76 5.12 8.45
N HIS A 492 16.60 4.07 8.46
CA HIS A 492 16.80 3.11 7.36
C HIS A 492 16.07 1.79 7.62
N PHE A 493 14.88 1.85 8.23
CA PHE A 493 14.11 0.67 8.59
C PHE A 493 13.78 -0.22 7.38
N GLY A 494 13.95 -1.54 7.55
CA GLY A 494 13.52 -2.58 6.60
C GLY A 494 13.24 -3.90 7.30
N GLY A 495 12.85 -4.96 6.57
CA GLY A 495 12.75 -6.32 7.14
C GLY A 495 11.37 -6.75 7.60
N SER A 496 10.54 -5.81 8.06
CA SER A 496 9.26 -6.07 8.73
C SER A 496 8.19 -6.81 7.90
N CYS A 497 8.39 -6.95 6.59
CA CYS A 497 7.65 -7.89 5.78
C CYS A 497 8.48 -8.26 4.54
N TYR A 498 9.67 -8.83 4.77
CA TYR A 498 10.62 -9.02 3.68
C TYR A 498 10.15 -10.07 2.65
N ALA A 499 10.57 -9.86 1.40
CA ALA A 499 10.29 -10.75 0.29
C ALA A 499 11.47 -11.69 0.01
N SER A 500 11.15 -12.92 -0.39
CA SER A 500 12.15 -13.93 -0.76
C SER A 500 11.60 -14.86 -1.82
N SER A 501 12.46 -15.25 -2.76
CA SER A 501 12.17 -16.30 -3.75
C SER A 501 12.40 -17.71 -3.21
N ASP A 502 13.09 -17.83 -2.08
CA ASP A 502 13.35 -19.11 -1.42
C ASP A 502 12.07 -19.61 -0.74
N THR A 503 11.36 -20.55 -1.36
CA THR A 503 10.11 -21.09 -0.79
C THR A 503 10.33 -21.85 0.51
N GLY A 504 11.56 -22.30 0.78
CA GLY A 504 11.96 -22.93 2.04
C GLY A 504 12.30 -21.94 3.15
N ASP A 505 12.40 -20.64 2.84
CA ASP A 505 12.60 -19.60 3.83
C ASP A 505 11.30 -19.38 4.63
N ALA A 506 11.26 -20.01 5.82
CA ALA A 506 10.13 -19.91 6.74
C ALA A 506 9.95 -18.52 7.36
N LYS A 507 10.92 -17.61 7.21
CA LYS A 507 10.90 -16.26 7.79
C LYS A 507 10.42 -15.18 6.80
N ARG A 508 10.20 -15.52 5.52
CA ARG A 508 9.72 -14.56 4.52
C ARG A 508 8.27 -14.18 4.79
N CYS A 509 7.94 -12.91 4.59
CA CYS A 509 6.58 -12.39 4.70
C CYS A 509 5.88 -12.28 3.34
N ALA A 510 6.67 -12.05 2.28
CA ALA A 510 6.19 -11.94 0.91
C ALA A 510 6.89 -12.93 -0.04
N ASP A 511 6.22 -13.27 -1.14
CA ASP A 511 6.73 -14.18 -2.17
C ASP A 511 7.67 -13.49 -3.17
N SER A 512 8.11 -14.23 -4.18
CA SER A 512 9.01 -13.74 -5.24
C SER A 512 8.40 -12.63 -6.09
N LYS A 513 7.09 -12.40 -6.03
CA LYS A 513 6.39 -11.30 -6.71
C LYS A 513 6.15 -10.11 -5.78
N LEU A 514 6.79 -10.10 -4.61
CA LEU A 514 6.57 -9.12 -3.55
C LEU A 514 5.13 -9.13 -3.02
N ARG A 515 4.40 -10.23 -3.18
CA ARG A 515 3.02 -10.38 -2.70
C ARG A 515 3.00 -10.99 -1.30
N VAL A 516 2.21 -10.40 -0.40
CA VAL A 516 2.09 -10.86 0.99
C VAL A 516 1.60 -12.31 1.01
N LEU A 517 2.31 -13.18 1.73
CA LEU A 517 1.96 -14.59 1.81
C LEU A 517 0.56 -14.80 2.38
N GLY A 518 -0.15 -15.76 1.78
CA GLY A 518 -1.55 -16.05 2.10
C GLY A 518 -2.55 -15.06 1.48
N THR A 519 -2.08 -14.07 0.71
CA THR A 519 -2.94 -13.15 -0.06
C THR A 519 -2.81 -13.40 -1.55
N SER A 520 -3.82 -12.99 -2.33
CA SER A 520 -3.80 -13.15 -3.80
C SER A 520 -3.43 -11.88 -4.54
N ASN A 521 -3.70 -10.70 -3.96
CA ASN A 521 -3.62 -9.40 -4.62
C ASN A 521 -3.16 -8.24 -3.69
N ILE A 522 -2.37 -8.54 -2.65
CA ILE A 522 -1.77 -7.51 -1.77
C ILE A 522 -0.25 -7.57 -1.91
N PHE A 523 0.35 -6.48 -2.38
CA PHE A 523 1.78 -6.40 -2.71
C PHE A 523 2.50 -5.40 -1.78
N VAL A 524 3.78 -5.63 -1.51
CA VAL A 524 4.61 -4.78 -0.65
C VAL A 524 5.59 -3.99 -1.51
N SER A 525 5.47 -2.66 -1.46
CA SER A 525 6.17 -1.70 -2.31
C SER A 525 6.94 -0.66 -1.50
N ASP A 526 7.48 -1.06 -0.35
CA ASP A 526 8.30 -0.20 0.48
C ASP A 526 9.43 -0.99 1.16
N ALA A 527 10.17 -0.30 2.04
CA ALA A 527 11.33 -0.84 2.73
C ALA A 527 11.03 -2.09 3.58
N SER A 528 9.78 -2.37 3.97
CA SER A 528 9.43 -3.62 4.66
C SER A 528 9.83 -4.85 3.83
N ALA A 529 9.84 -4.75 2.50
CA ALA A 529 10.21 -5.84 1.60
C ALA A 529 11.72 -6.20 1.66
N MET A 530 12.58 -5.29 2.12
CA MET A 530 14.03 -5.52 2.19
C MET A 530 14.37 -6.53 3.28
N ARG A 531 15.29 -7.48 3.03
CA ARG A 531 15.73 -8.43 4.05
C ARG A 531 16.88 -7.92 4.92
N ASP A 532 17.82 -7.24 4.29
CA ASP A 532 19.08 -6.77 4.88
C ASP A 532 19.36 -5.32 4.44
N GLY A 533 20.21 -4.58 5.16
CA GLY A 533 20.68 -3.25 4.77
C GLY A 533 22.03 -3.29 4.02
N THR A 534 22.41 -2.18 3.36
CA THR A 534 23.74 -2.05 2.68
C THR A 534 24.21 -0.62 2.46
N VAL A 535 23.29 0.29 2.12
CA VAL A 535 23.51 1.73 1.90
C VAL A 535 22.23 2.46 2.33
N ASN A 536 22.20 3.80 2.32
CA ASN A 536 20.93 4.50 2.57
C ASN A 536 19.87 4.02 1.54
N PRO A 537 18.70 3.52 2.01
CA PRO A 537 17.88 2.61 1.21
C PRO A 537 17.00 3.31 0.18
N TYR A 538 17.04 4.64 0.10
CA TYR A 538 16.11 5.44 -0.68
C TYR A 538 16.03 5.00 -2.15
N GLY A 539 17.17 4.79 -2.81
CA GLY A 539 17.21 4.30 -4.20
C GLY A 539 16.59 2.91 -4.35
N PHE A 540 16.90 1.99 -3.43
CA PHE A 540 16.38 0.62 -3.49
C PHE A 540 14.86 0.56 -3.26
N ILE A 541 14.31 1.43 -2.40
CA ILE A 541 12.86 1.55 -2.19
C ILE A 541 12.16 2.04 -3.47
N MET A 542 12.76 2.95 -4.23
CA MET A 542 12.22 3.37 -5.53
C MET A 542 12.25 2.25 -6.56
N TYR A 543 13.31 1.45 -6.58
CA TYR A 543 13.38 0.24 -7.38
C TYR A 543 12.25 -0.75 -7.01
N ILE A 544 12.04 -1.03 -5.72
CA ILE A 544 10.94 -1.86 -5.24
C ILE A 544 9.59 -1.33 -5.76
N GLY A 545 9.39 -0.01 -5.73
CA GLY A 545 8.24 0.66 -6.34
C GLY A 545 8.02 0.28 -7.79
N ARG A 546 9.07 0.41 -8.60
CA ARG A 546 9.01 0.11 -10.03
C ARG A 546 8.74 -1.37 -10.30
N GLU A 547 9.37 -2.27 -9.55
CA GLU A 547 9.17 -3.71 -9.66
C GLU A 547 7.74 -4.11 -9.33
N VAL A 548 7.20 -3.66 -8.19
CA VAL A 548 5.79 -3.92 -7.82
C VAL A 548 4.82 -3.36 -8.86
N GLY A 549 5.12 -2.19 -9.44
CA GLY A 549 4.32 -1.68 -10.55
C GLY A 549 4.23 -2.65 -11.73
N GLY A 550 5.31 -3.37 -12.05
CA GLY A 550 5.33 -4.45 -13.04
C GLY A 550 4.47 -5.65 -12.62
N GLN A 551 4.72 -6.17 -11.42
CA GLN A 551 4.01 -7.33 -10.87
C GLN A 551 2.49 -7.11 -10.79
N VAL A 552 2.08 -5.92 -10.34
CA VAL A 552 0.66 -5.54 -10.25
C VAL A 552 0.05 -5.35 -11.63
N LYS A 553 0.79 -4.78 -12.59
CA LYS A 553 0.31 -4.64 -13.96
C LYS A 553 0.00 -6.00 -14.59
N GLU A 554 0.90 -6.97 -14.43
CA GLU A 554 0.67 -8.35 -14.89
C GLU A 554 -0.53 -9.00 -14.20
N PHE A 555 -0.64 -8.83 -12.88
CA PHE A 555 -1.79 -9.33 -12.12
C PHE A 555 -3.12 -8.76 -12.63
N VAL A 556 -3.20 -7.44 -12.78
CA VAL A 556 -4.39 -6.72 -13.27
C VAL A 556 -4.72 -7.12 -14.71
N ALA A 557 -3.71 -7.35 -15.57
CA ALA A 557 -3.91 -7.81 -16.95
C ALA A 557 -4.42 -9.26 -17.04
N SER A 558 -4.06 -10.12 -16.07
CA SER A 558 -4.54 -11.50 -16.00
C SER A 558 -5.98 -11.65 -15.47
N GLY A 559 -6.51 -10.59 -14.84
CA GLY A 559 -7.88 -10.57 -14.35
C GLY A 559 -8.91 -10.39 -15.46
N PRO A 560 -10.21 -10.64 -15.19
CA PRO A 560 -11.26 -10.38 -16.16
C PRO A 560 -11.21 -8.93 -16.62
N ALA A 561 -11.23 -8.72 -17.94
CA ALA A 561 -11.15 -7.40 -18.54
C ALA A 561 -12.24 -6.47 -17.94
N PRO A 562 -11.91 -5.20 -17.66
CA PRO A 562 -12.94 -4.24 -17.30
C PRO A 562 -14.00 -4.20 -18.41
N PRO A 563 -15.29 -4.13 -18.09
CA PRO A 563 -16.31 -3.99 -19.12
C PRO A 563 -16.02 -2.72 -19.94
N PRO A 564 -16.19 -2.75 -21.27
CA PRO A 564 -15.92 -1.59 -22.13
C PRO A 564 -16.73 -0.38 -21.65
N PRO A 565 -16.23 0.87 -21.76
CA PRO A 565 -16.94 2.06 -21.28
C PRO A 565 -18.39 2.08 -21.77
N ALA A 566 -19.33 2.17 -20.83
CA ALA A 566 -20.74 2.25 -21.17
C ALA A 566 -21.02 3.45 -22.08
N THR A 567 -21.86 3.26 -23.08
CA THR A 567 -22.42 4.35 -23.89
C THR A 567 -23.85 4.61 -23.44
N CYS A 568 -24.17 5.88 -23.17
CA CYS A 568 -25.47 6.31 -22.69
C CYS A 568 -25.98 7.47 -23.54
N THR A 569 -27.24 7.37 -23.97
CA THR A 569 -27.95 8.42 -24.69
C THR A 569 -28.98 9.02 -23.75
N ILE A 570 -28.75 10.26 -23.32
CA ILE A 570 -29.60 10.91 -22.32
C ILE A 570 -30.93 11.38 -22.92
N GLU A 571 -32.03 10.89 -22.34
CA GLU A 571 -33.40 11.36 -22.53
C GLU A 571 -33.70 12.44 -21.47
N ASN A 572 -33.86 13.69 -21.90
CA ASN A 572 -34.17 14.81 -21.00
C ASN A 572 -35.67 14.82 -20.61
N ASP A 573 -35.97 15.48 -19.49
CA ASP A 573 -37.31 15.62 -18.89
C ASP A 573 -38.09 14.31 -18.78
N THR A 574 -37.36 13.21 -18.54
CA THR A 574 -37.88 11.84 -18.59
C THR A 574 -37.45 11.07 -17.35
N ASP A 575 -38.40 10.42 -16.69
CA ASP A 575 -38.21 9.49 -15.57
C ASP A 575 -38.59 8.07 -16.03
N TYR A 576 -37.72 7.10 -15.77
CA TYR A 576 -38.03 5.69 -15.99
C TYR A 576 -38.68 5.15 -14.72
N SER A 577 -40.01 5.07 -14.63
CA SER A 577 -40.65 4.72 -13.36
C SER A 577 -40.39 3.25 -12.96
N GLY A 578 -39.98 3.02 -11.71
CA GLY A 578 -39.81 1.69 -11.13
C GLY A 578 -38.48 1.01 -11.46
N SER A 579 -38.38 -0.29 -11.15
CA SER A 579 -37.17 -1.11 -11.35
C SER A 579 -35.91 -0.61 -10.62
N ASP A 580 -36.05 0.23 -9.59
CA ASP A 580 -34.91 0.80 -8.89
C ASP A 580 -34.10 -0.29 -8.16
N VAL A 581 -32.80 -0.37 -8.47
CA VAL A 581 -31.84 -1.26 -7.80
C VAL A 581 -30.97 -0.52 -6.80
N GLY A 582 -31.00 0.80 -6.82
CA GLY A 582 -30.26 1.64 -5.89
C GLY A 582 -30.16 3.09 -6.38
N ASN A 583 -29.36 3.89 -5.69
CA ASN A 583 -29.03 5.23 -6.14
C ASN A 583 -27.64 5.65 -5.64
N GLN A 584 -27.03 6.62 -6.33
CA GLN A 584 -25.80 7.29 -5.88
C GLN A 584 -25.82 8.77 -6.23
N PRO A 585 -25.10 9.63 -5.48
CA PRO A 585 -24.86 11.01 -5.88
C PRO A 585 -24.17 11.07 -7.24
N GLY A 586 -24.64 11.97 -8.11
CA GLY A 586 -24.05 12.20 -9.42
C GLY A 586 -24.20 13.66 -9.81
N ALA A 587 -23.09 14.31 -10.14
CA ALA A 587 -23.08 15.73 -10.48
C ALA A 587 -23.87 16.04 -11.76
N SER A 588 -24.05 15.04 -12.63
CA SER A 588 -24.85 15.15 -13.84
C SER A 588 -25.39 13.79 -14.31
N ALA A 589 -26.33 13.80 -15.25
CA ALA A 589 -26.84 12.58 -15.88
C ALA A 589 -25.75 11.81 -16.63
N GLU A 590 -24.78 12.51 -17.22
CA GLU A 590 -23.63 11.91 -17.92
C GLU A 590 -22.77 11.10 -16.97
N SER A 591 -22.55 11.60 -15.74
CA SER A 591 -21.80 10.87 -14.71
C SER A 591 -22.51 9.58 -14.27
N CYS A 592 -23.85 9.54 -14.35
CA CYS A 592 -24.63 8.36 -13.98
C CYS A 592 -24.41 7.16 -14.90
N CYS A 593 -23.93 7.37 -16.13
CA CYS A 593 -23.67 6.29 -17.08
C CYS A 593 -22.62 5.31 -16.54
N SER A 594 -21.46 5.83 -16.18
CA SER A 594 -20.35 5.03 -15.62
C SER A 594 -20.69 4.53 -14.22
N LEU A 595 -21.44 5.30 -13.42
CA LEU A 595 -21.87 4.83 -12.11
C LEU A 595 -22.84 3.64 -12.21
N CYS A 596 -23.83 3.72 -13.10
CA CYS A 596 -24.77 2.63 -13.35
C CYS A 596 -24.04 1.40 -13.92
N GLN A 597 -23.11 1.57 -14.86
CA GLN A 597 -22.31 0.45 -15.39
C GLN A 597 -21.60 -0.35 -14.29
N ASN A 598 -21.12 0.34 -13.26
CA ASN A 598 -20.39 -0.26 -12.14
C ASN A 598 -21.31 -0.66 -10.97
N PHE A 599 -22.61 -0.37 -11.07
CA PHE A 599 -23.59 -0.71 -10.06
C PHE A 599 -24.25 -2.05 -10.39
N ASN A 600 -24.08 -3.04 -9.51
CA ASN A 600 -24.54 -4.39 -9.77
C ASN A 600 -26.06 -4.44 -10.03
N GLY A 601 -26.44 -5.01 -11.18
CA GLY A 601 -27.84 -5.10 -11.61
C GLY A 601 -28.41 -3.82 -12.23
N CYS A 602 -27.62 -2.79 -12.51
CA CYS A 602 -28.09 -1.58 -13.18
C CYS A 602 -27.95 -1.69 -14.71
N ASN A 603 -29.06 -1.51 -15.42
CA ASN A 603 -29.14 -1.48 -16.90
C ASN A 603 -29.72 -0.16 -17.43
N ALA A 604 -30.24 0.70 -16.55
CA ALA A 604 -30.73 2.03 -16.87
C ALA A 604 -30.60 2.94 -15.64
N PHE A 605 -30.69 4.25 -15.83
CA PHE A 605 -30.78 5.18 -14.70
C PHE A 605 -31.73 6.33 -15.01
N THR A 606 -32.17 7.01 -13.95
CA THR A 606 -32.78 8.34 -14.00
C THR A 606 -31.99 9.25 -13.09
N TRP A 607 -31.42 10.33 -13.60
CA TRP A 607 -30.83 11.39 -12.81
C TRP A 607 -31.88 12.44 -12.46
N THR A 608 -31.82 12.99 -11.26
CA THR A 608 -32.64 14.13 -10.83
C THR A 608 -31.79 15.09 -10.01
N ASN A 609 -32.23 16.35 -9.88
CA ASN A 609 -31.55 17.32 -9.03
C ASN A 609 -31.80 17.12 -7.51
N TYR A 610 -32.31 15.95 -7.12
CA TYR A 610 -32.47 15.59 -5.71
C TYR A 610 -31.11 15.61 -5.01
N ASN A 611 -31.01 16.28 -3.85
CA ASN A 611 -29.79 16.43 -3.05
C ASN A 611 -28.55 16.97 -3.81
N GLY A 612 -28.76 17.88 -4.76
CA GLY A 612 -27.67 18.44 -5.58
C GLY A 612 -27.21 17.53 -6.72
N GLY A 613 -27.97 16.46 -7.00
CA GLY A 613 -27.75 15.53 -8.11
C GLY A 613 -27.71 14.07 -7.62
N THR A 614 -28.71 13.28 -8.02
CA THR A 614 -28.83 11.86 -7.66
C THR A 614 -29.12 11.01 -8.90
N CYS A 615 -28.33 9.95 -9.09
CA CYS A 615 -28.55 8.89 -10.07
C CYS A 615 -29.38 7.76 -9.45
N TRP A 616 -30.62 7.58 -9.91
CA TRP A 616 -31.49 6.46 -9.54
C TRP A 616 -31.28 5.29 -10.50
N PHE A 617 -30.55 4.28 -10.05
CA PHE A 617 -30.15 3.10 -10.82
C PHE A 617 -31.29 2.10 -10.94
N LYS A 618 -31.43 1.50 -12.12
CA LYS A 618 -32.57 0.65 -12.48
C LYS A 618 -32.13 -0.63 -13.16
N SER A 619 -32.80 -1.74 -12.87
CA SER A 619 -32.54 -3.05 -13.49
C SER A 619 -33.03 -3.17 -14.92
N SER A 620 -33.86 -2.24 -15.39
CA SER A 620 -34.35 -2.17 -16.77
C SER A 620 -34.86 -0.77 -17.07
N LYS A 621 -35.06 -0.45 -18.36
CA LYS A 621 -35.83 0.75 -18.75
C LYS A 621 -37.29 0.53 -18.36
N GLY A 622 -37.71 1.22 -17.29
CA GLY A 622 -39.10 1.33 -16.89
C GLY A 622 -39.93 2.11 -17.91
N THR A 623 -41.24 2.24 -17.65
CA THR A 623 -42.12 3.03 -18.53
C THR A 623 -41.67 4.50 -18.48
N PRO A 624 -41.32 5.12 -19.62
CA PRO A 624 -40.93 6.52 -19.65
C PRO A 624 -42.12 7.41 -19.26
N THR A 625 -41.90 8.28 -18.29
CA THR A 625 -42.89 9.28 -17.84
C THR A 625 -42.27 10.67 -17.90
N GLY A 626 -43.05 11.64 -18.35
CA GLY A 626 -42.60 13.04 -18.44
C GLY A 626 -42.41 13.63 -17.04
N LYS A 627 -41.19 14.10 -16.74
CA LYS A 627 -40.84 14.71 -15.45
C LYS A 627 -39.77 15.77 -15.64
N SER A 628 -40.16 17.03 -15.51
CA SER A 628 -39.26 18.17 -15.72
C SER A 628 -38.02 18.09 -14.81
N GLY A 629 -36.84 18.22 -15.40
CA GLY A 629 -35.55 18.13 -14.72
C GLY A 629 -35.02 16.71 -14.45
N ALA A 630 -35.80 15.65 -14.74
CA ALA A 630 -35.30 14.28 -14.72
C ALA A 630 -34.58 13.96 -16.04
N ARG A 631 -33.47 13.23 -15.99
CA ARG A 631 -32.66 12.89 -17.17
C ARG A 631 -32.31 11.40 -17.13
N SER A 632 -32.84 10.61 -18.04
CA SER A 632 -32.73 9.14 -18.00
C SER A 632 -31.90 8.57 -19.14
N SER A 633 -31.35 7.36 -18.99
CA SER A 633 -30.70 6.64 -20.09
C SER A 633 -30.70 5.14 -19.86
N LEU A 634 -30.75 4.38 -20.96
CA LEU A 634 -30.28 2.99 -20.97
C LEU A 634 -28.75 2.96 -20.96
N VAL A 635 -28.17 1.93 -20.36
CA VAL A 635 -26.72 1.71 -20.36
C VAL A 635 -26.38 0.62 -21.38
N ASN A 636 -25.90 1.01 -22.56
CA ASN A 636 -25.48 0.06 -23.58
C ASN A 636 -24.13 -0.55 -23.19
N GLY A 637 -24.06 -1.89 -23.15
CA GLY A 637 -22.89 -2.64 -22.66
C GLY A 637 -23.00 -3.09 -21.19
N ALA A 638 -24.16 -2.89 -20.54
CA ALA A 638 -24.42 -3.54 -19.26
C ALA A 638 -24.37 -5.06 -19.45
N THR A 639 -23.55 -5.76 -18.66
CA THR A 639 -23.50 -7.22 -18.67
C THR A 639 -24.90 -7.76 -18.45
N PRO A 640 -25.43 -8.62 -19.33
CA PRO A 640 -26.71 -9.26 -19.13
C PRO A 640 -26.76 -9.84 -17.71
N SER A 641 -27.86 -9.59 -17.00
CA SER A 641 -28.07 -10.16 -15.68
C SER A 641 -27.68 -11.64 -15.72
N PRO A 642 -26.80 -12.11 -14.82
CA PRO A 642 -26.44 -13.53 -14.76
C PRO A 642 -27.62 -14.38 -14.31
N CYS A 643 -28.80 -13.80 -14.07
CA CYS A 643 -30.04 -14.50 -13.81
C CYS A 643 -31.17 -14.03 -14.74
N SER A 644 -32.14 -14.90 -14.95
CA SER A 644 -33.38 -14.62 -15.67
C SER A 644 -34.13 -13.46 -15.02
N THR A 645 -35.13 -12.94 -15.74
CA THR A 645 -36.10 -12.01 -15.18
C THR A 645 -36.72 -12.59 -13.90
N ILE A 646 -36.89 -11.74 -12.88
CA ILE A 646 -37.50 -12.13 -11.61
C ILE A 646 -38.99 -12.38 -11.80
N GLU A 647 -39.43 -13.57 -11.41
CA GLU A 647 -40.82 -13.97 -11.29
C GLU A 647 -41.35 -13.52 -9.93
N ASN A 648 -42.24 -12.52 -9.93
CA ASN A 648 -42.87 -12.03 -8.70
C ASN A 648 -43.98 -12.97 -8.23
N ASN A 649 -44.25 -12.92 -6.92
CA ASN A 649 -45.23 -13.75 -6.21
C ASN A 649 -45.08 -15.25 -6.49
N THR A 650 -43.84 -15.69 -6.67
CA THR A 650 -43.51 -17.03 -7.13
C THR A 650 -42.39 -17.59 -6.27
N ASP A 651 -42.59 -18.79 -5.75
CA ASP A 651 -41.57 -19.61 -5.10
C ASP A 651 -41.26 -20.83 -5.97
N TYR A 652 -39.98 -21.17 -6.15
CA TYR A 652 -39.59 -22.41 -6.81
C TYR A 652 -39.53 -23.56 -5.80
N SER A 653 -40.35 -24.61 -5.95
CA SER A 653 -40.34 -25.73 -5.00
C SER A 653 -39.08 -26.60 -5.10
N GLY A 654 -38.49 -27.03 -3.99
CA GLY A 654 -37.36 -27.99 -4.01
C GLY A 654 -36.51 -27.93 -2.74
N THR A 655 -35.43 -28.70 -2.71
CA THR A 655 -34.46 -28.68 -1.60
C THR A 655 -33.57 -27.45 -1.71
N ASP A 656 -33.60 -26.59 -0.70
CA ASP A 656 -32.65 -25.50 -0.57
C ASP A 656 -31.25 -26.06 -0.31
N ILE A 657 -30.27 -25.63 -1.10
CA ILE A 657 -28.86 -25.96 -0.91
C ILE A 657 -28.15 -24.96 0.02
N GLY A 658 -28.91 -24.00 0.54
CA GLY A 658 -28.49 -23.01 1.51
C GLY A 658 -29.36 -21.75 1.44
N ASN A 659 -29.07 -20.81 2.32
CA ASN A 659 -29.70 -19.50 2.32
C ASN A 659 -28.67 -18.41 2.68
N ALA A 660 -28.96 -17.16 2.30
CA ALA A 660 -28.14 -16.01 2.68
C ALA A 660 -29.01 -14.75 2.78
N PRO A 661 -28.63 -13.77 3.62
CA PRO A 661 -29.36 -12.51 3.70
C PRO A 661 -29.19 -11.69 2.41
N SER A 662 -30.26 -11.03 1.98
CA SER A 662 -30.22 -10.01 0.93
C SER A 662 -31.40 -9.07 1.07
N ALA A 663 -31.15 -7.77 0.95
CA ALA A 663 -32.19 -6.75 1.12
C ALA A 663 -33.31 -6.84 0.09
N ASN A 664 -33.06 -7.46 -1.07
CA ASN A 664 -34.04 -7.65 -2.14
C ASN A 664 -33.71 -8.90 -2.99
N ALA A 665 -34.61 -9.25 -3.90
CA ALA A 665 -34.48 -10.44 -4.73
C ALA A 665 -33.35 -10.33 -5.76
N GLU A 666 -33.08 -9.12 -6.24
CA GLU A 666 -32.03 -8.81 -7.20
C GLU A 666 -30.64 -9.17 -6.65
N GLY A 667 -30.39 -8.92 -5.36
CA GLY A 667 -29.14 -9.28 -4.70
C GLY A 667 -28.92 -10.80 -4.59
N CYS A 668 -29.97 -11.62 -4.67
CA CYS A 668 -29.85 -13.07 -4.59
C CYS A 668 -29.16 -13.69 -5.80
N CYS A 669 -29.14 -13.01 -6.95
CA CYS A 669 -28.51 -13.54 -8.15
C CYS A 669 -27.00 -13.74 -7.97
N ALA A 670 -26.30 -12.73 -7.44
CA ALA A 670 -24.86 -12.81 -7.19
C ALA A 670 -24.53 -13.84 -6.10
N ILE A 671 -25.36 -13.89 -5.04
CA ILE A 671 -25.24 -14.85 -3.94
C ILE A 671 -25.39 -16.28 -4.48
N CYS A 672 -26.41 -16.54 -5.30
CA CYS A 672 -26.62 -17.84 -5.91
C CYS A 672 -25.44 -18.19 -6.82
N LYS A 673 -25.01 -17.29 -7.72
CA LYS A 673 -23.86 -17.54 -8.61
C LYS A 673 -22.55 -17.86 -7.85
N ALA A 674 -22.32 -17.23 -6.70
CA ALA A 674 -21.15 -17.49 -5.86
C ALA A 674 -21.24 -18.83 -5.09
N LYS A 675 -22.44 -19.38 -4.92
CA LYS A 675 -22.67 -20.66 -4.24
C LYS A 675 -22.56 -21.82 -5.23
N SER A 676 -21.53 -22.64 -5.06
CA SER A 676 -21.35 -23.87 -5.85
C SER A 676 -22.63 -24.73 -5.85
N GLY A 677 -23.07 -25.13 -7.04
CA GLY A 677 -24.26 -25.94 -7.26
C GLY A 677 -25.59 -25.17 -7.31
N CYS A 678 -25.62 -23.84 -7.15
CA CYS A 678 -26.85 -23.04 -7.22
C CYS A 678 -27.24 -22.74 -8.66
N GLY A 679 -28.46 -23.12 -9.04
CA GLY A 679 -29.05 -22.87 -10.36
C GLY A 679 -30.27 -21.96 -10.33
N ALA A 680 -30.86 -21.71 -9.17
CA ALA A 680 -31.98 -20.79 -9.00
C ALA A 680 -32.07 -20.27 -7.55
N TYR A 681 -32.89 -19.25 -7.30
CA TYR A 681 -33.19 -18.79 -5.96
C TYR A 681 -34.65 -18.35 -5.83
N THR A 682 -35.18 -18.38 -4.61
CA THR A 682 -36.39 -17.65 -4.19
C THR A 682 -35.97 -16.64 -3.12
N TRP A 683 -36.31 -15.38 -3.27
CA TRP A 683 -36.21 -14.38 -2.21
C TRP A 683 -37.53 -14.22 -1.48
N THR A 684 -37.48 -14.05 -0.16
CA THR A 684 -38.63 -13.65 0.67
C THR A 684 -38.23 -12.57 1.66
N ASN A 685 -39.22 -11.89 2.25
CA ASN A 685 -39.03 -10.88 3.29
C ASN A 685 -38.63 -11.45 4.67
N TYR A 686 -38.36 -12.75 4.77
CA TYR A 686 -37.93 -13.39 6.01
C TYR A 686 -36.62 -12.76 6.52
N ASN A 687 -36.56 -12.42 7.81
CA ASN A 687 -35.41 -11.76 8.48
C ASN A 687 -34.91 -10.48 7.77
N SER A 688 -35.83 -9.61 7.36
CA SER A 688 -35.52 -8.39 6.58
C SER A 688 -34.92 -8.66 5.19
N GLY A 689 -35.12 -9.88 4.66
CA GLY A 689 -34.74 -10.29 3.32
C GLY A 689 -33.79 -11.48 3.30
N THR A 690 -34.25 -12.61 2.76
CA THR A 690 -33.50 -13.86 2.68
C THR A 690 -33.60 -14.47 1.28
N CYS A 691 -32.45 -14.88 0.74
CA CYS A 691 -32.32 -15.69 -0.47
C CYS A 691 -32.29 -17.17 -0.11
N TRP A 692 -33.27 -17.93 -0.58
CA TRP A 692 -33.33 -19.38 -0.51
C TRP A 692 -32.71 -19.96 -1.79
N LEU A 693 -31.49 -20.45 -1.68
CA LEU A 693 -30.65 -20.88 -2.80
C LEU A 693 -30.97 -22.33 -3.20
N LYS A 694 -31.18 -22.57 -4.49
CA LYS A 694 -31.69 -23.85 -5.01
C LYS A 694 -30.76 -24.37 -6.11
N SER A 695 -30.66 -25.68 -6.22
CA SER A 695 -29.79 -26.32 -7.22
C SER A 695 -30.26 -26.14 -8.66
N SER A 696 -31.55 -25.95 -8.88
CA SER A 696 -32.18 -25.70 -10.18
C SER A 696 -33.54 -25.02 -10.03
N LYS A 697 -34.14 -24.60 -11.15
CA LYS A 697 -35.53 -24.12 -11.18
C LYS A 697 -36.47 -25.28 -10.86
N GLY A 698 -37.05 -25.26 -9.66
CA GLY A 698 -38.13 -26.17 -9.28
C GLY A 698 -39.49 -25.75 -9.81
N THR A 699 -40.52 -26.56 -9.56
CA THR A 699 -41.90 -26.25 -9.97
C THR A 699 -42.36 -24.91 -9.35
N PRO A 700 -42.75 -23.91 -10.17
CA PRO A 700 -43.25 -22.64 -9.66
C PRO A 700 -44.54 -22.83 -8.86
N LYS A 701 -44.60 -22.23 -7.66
CA LYS A 701 -45.79 -22.15 -6.82
C LYS A 701 -46.11 -20.68 -6.55
N THR A 702 -47.39 -20.32 -6.63
CA THR A 702 -47.85 -18.97 -6.27
C THR A 702 -47.63 -18.74 -4.77
N ALA A 703 -46.85 -17.71 -4.44
CA ALA A 703 -46.53 -17.33 -3.08
C ALA A 703 -46.40 -15.80 -2.99
N GLN A 704 -47.39 -15.13 -2.40
CA GLN A 704 -47.43 -13.66 -2.34
C GLN A 704 -46.20 -13.10 -1.59
N GLY A 705 -45.47 -12.19 -2.23
CA GLY A 705 -44.25 -11.59 -1.69
C GLY A 705 -42.96 -12.37 -1.96
N ALA A 706 -43.04 -13.61 -2.45
CA ALA A 706 -41.86 -14.36 -2.90
C ALA A 706 -41.43 -13.90 -4.30
N ARG A 707 -40.12 -13.85 -4.56
CA ARG A 707 -39.56 -13.36 -5.83
C ARG A 707 -38.43 -14.28 -6.28
N SER A 708 -38.58 -14.96 -7.41
CA SER A 708 -37.68 -16.04 -7.83
C SER A 708 -37.00 -15.77 -9.17
N ALA A 709 -35.79 -16.28 -9.37
CA ALA A 709 -35.13 -16.28 -10.69
C ALA A 709 -34.14 -17.44 -10.85
N VAL A 710 -33.78 -17.73 -12.10
CA VAL A 710 -32.84 -18.80 -12.49
C VAL A 710 -31.50 -18.18 -12.85
N VAL A 711 -30.38 -18.81 -12.52
CA VAL A 711 -29.06 -18.36 -12.98
C VAL A 711 -28.89 -18.72 -14.47
N ASN A 712 -28.73 -17.72 -15.33
CA ASN A 712 -28.50 -17.87 -16.77
C ASN A 712 -27.15 -18.59 -17.00
N GLY A 713 -27.16 -19.63 -17.83
CA GLY A 713 -25.97 -20.45 -18.08
C GLY A 713 -25.73 -21.57 -17.06
N ALA A 714 -26.62 -21.77 -16.07
CA ALA A 714 -26.63 -22.98 -15.24
C ALA A 714 -27.08 -24.25 -16.01
N THR A 715 -27.36 -24.11 -17.32
CA THR A 715 -27.62 -25.20 -18.25
C THR A 715 -26.36 -25.54 -19.05
N SER A 716 -25.41 -26.23 -18.45
CA SER A 716 -24.79 -27.34 -19.17
C SER A 716 -25.49 -28.60 -18.68
N GLN A 717 -26.70 -28.83 -19.19
CA GLN A 717 -27.42 -30.07 -18.96
C GLN A 717 -26.49 -31.21 -19.37
N CYS A 718 -26.32 -32.17 -18.49
CA CYS A 718 -25.77 -33.46 -18.86
C CYS A 718 -26.69 -34.08 -19.91
N ASP A 719 -26.12 -34.78 -20.89
CA ASP A 719 -26.91 -35.50 -21.89
C ASP A 719 -27.71 -36.61 -21.22
N LEU A 720 -29.02 -36.38 -21.05
CA LEU A 720 -29.89 -37.28 -20.31
C LEU A 720 -30.27 -38.48 -21.17
N HIS A 721 -29.96 -39.67 -20.69
CA HIS A 721 -30.35 -40.94 -21.27
C HIS A 721 -31.65 -41.42 -20.59
N ASN A 722 -32.78 -41.25 -21.29
CA ASN A 722 -34.08 -41.69 -20.81
C ASN A 722 -34.21 -43.21 -20.87
N SER A 723 -34.93 -43.77 -19.90
CA SER A 723 -35.16 -45.20 -19.72
C SER A 723 -33.86 -46.01 -19.56
N VAL A 724 -32.80 -45.37 -19.06
CA VAL A 724 -31.50 -45.99 -18.82
C VAL A 724 -31.15 -45.88 -17.35
N ASP A 725 -30.74 -46.99 -16.75
CA ASP A 725 -30.09 -47.07 -15.44
C ASP A 725 -28.64 -47.53 -15.61
N TYR A 726 -27.69 -46.79 -15.03
CA TYR A 726 -26.33 -47.29 -14.83
C TYR A 726 -26.27 -48.20 -13.60
N ILE A 727 -26.11 -49.51 -13.78
CA ILE A 727 -26.11 -50.44 -12.65
C ILE A 727 -24.82 -50.30 -11.82
N GLY A 728 -24.97 -50.15 -10.50
CA GLY A 728 -23.88 -50.16 -9.53
C GLY A 728 -23.10 -48.85 -9.45
N ASN A 729 -21.91 -48.91 -8.83
CA ASN A 729 -21.02 -47.77 -8.57
C ASN A 729 -21.65 -46.63 -7.74
N ASP A 730 -22.66 -46.90 -6.92
CA ASP A 730 -23.34 -45.88 -6.12
C ASP A 730 -22.41 -45.26 -5.07
N LEU A 731 -22.25 -43.93 -5.17
CA LEU A 731 -21.51 -43.08 -4.25
C LEU A 731 -22.40 -42.54 -3.14
N ALA A 732 -23.63 -42.14 -3.49
CA ALA A 732 -24.64 -41.59 -2.57
C ALA A 732 -26.01 -41.52 -3.27
N SER A 733 -27.08 -41.40 -2.48
CA SER A 733 -28.40 -41.03 -2.99
C SER A 733 -28.84 -39.67 -2.45
N VAL A 734 -29.46 -38.85 -3.30
CA VAL A 734 -29.94 -37.51 -2.94
C VAL A 734 -31.36 -37.31 -3.48
N GLN A 735 -32.28 -36.85 -2.63
CA GLN A 735 -33.65 -36.53 -3.06
C GLN A 735 -33.66 -35.31 -3.98
N ASN A 736 -34.32 -35.45 -5.13
CA ASN A 736 -34.47 -34.39 -6.11
C ASN A 736 -35.62 -34.72 -7.06
N GLY A 737 -36.60 -33.82 -7.19
CA GLY A 737 -37.87 -34.11 -7.90
C GLY A 737 -37.76 -34.26 -9.43
N ALA A 738 -36.61 -33.96 -10.04
CA ALA A 738 -36.43 -34.06 -11.48
C ALA A 738 -35.01 -34.49 -11.87
N ALA A 739 -34.89 -35.39 -12.84
CA ALA A 739 -33.59 -35.89 -13.33
C ALA A 739 -32.60 -34.78 -13.74
N SER A 740 -33.10 -33.66 -14.28
CA SER A 740 -32.29 -32.51 -14.69
C SER A 740 -31.50 -31.87 -13.53
N GLY A 741 -31.96 -31.98 -12.29
CA GLY A 741 -31.24 -31.46 -11.12
C GLY A 741 -30.09 -32.36 -10.64
N CYS A 742 -30.06 -33.62 -11.02
CA CYS A 742 -29.02 -34.57 -10.58
C CYS A 742 -27.64 -34.26 -11.16
N CYS A 743 -27.59 -33.63 -12.34
CA CYS A 743 -26.36 -33.24 -13.02
C CYS A 743 -25.51 -32.29 -12.14
N ASN A 744 -26.12 -31.24 -11.61
CA ASN A 744 -25.42 -30.28 -10.73
C ASN A 744 -25.07 -30.91 -9.37
N ILE A 745 -25.96 -31.76 -8.84
CA ILE A 745 -25.72 -32.48 -7.58
C ILE A 745 -24.50 -33.40 -7.72
N CYS A 746 -24.38 -34.11 -8.84
CA CYS A 746 -23.22 -34.97 -9.10
C CYS A 746 -21.94 -34.13 -9.27
N ARG A 747 -21.94 -33.05 -10.07
CA ARG A 747 -20.77 -32.16 -10.21
C ARG A 747 -20.27 -31.59 -8.88
N ALA A 748 -21.18 -31.27 -7.96
CA ALA A 748 -20.84 -30.73 -6.65
C ALA A 748 -20.30 -31.79 -5.67
N ARG A 749 -20.45 -33.08 -5.98
CA ARG A 749 -20.03 -34.18 -5.11
C ARG A 749 -18.69 -34.72 -5.58
N ALA A 750 -17.66 -34.51 -4.77
CA ALA A 750 -16.33 -35.05 -5.03
C ALA A 750 -16.38 -36.56 -5.31
N GLY A 751 -15.79 -36.99 -6.43
CA GLY A 751 -15.77 -38.38 -6.87
C GLY A 751 -16.98 -38.84 -7.69
N CYS A 752 -18.02 -38.02 -7.86
CA CYS A 752 -19.17 -38.38 -8.70
C CYS A 752 -18.85 -38.14 -10.18
N LYS A 753 -19.08 -39.14 -11.02
CA LYS A 753 -18.83 -39.12 -12.47
C LYS A 753 -20.05 -39.48 -13.31
N ALA A 754 -21.12 -39.98 -12.68
CA ALA A 754 -22.38 -40.28 -13.35
C ALA A 754 -23.52 -40.27 -12.32
N PHE A 755 -24.76 -40.28 -12.78
CA PHE A 755 -25.92 -40.55 -11.94
C PHE A 755 -26.99 -41.35 -12.68
N THR A 756 -27.84 -42.05 -11.93
CA THR A 756 -29.18 -42.49 -12.37
C THR A 756 -30.21 -41.75 -11.52
N TRP A 757 -31.21 -41.12 -12.13
CA TRP A 757 -32.40 -40.66 -11.43
C TRP A 757 -33.54 -41.67 -11.57
N THR A 758 -34.27 -41.94 -10.50
CA THR A 758 -35.51 -42.73 -10.54
C THR A 758 -36.64 -42.03 -9.79
N ASN A 759 -37.88 -42.44 -10.03
CA ASN A 759 -39.06 -41.95 -9.31
C ASN A 759 -39.16 -42.44 -7.84
N TYR A 760 -38.15 -43.18 -7.35
CA TYR A 760 -38.11 -43.67 -5.98
C TYR A 760 -38.27 -42.50 -4.99
N ASN A 761 -39.20 -42.64 -4.04
CA ASN A 761 -39.55 -41.63 -3.01
C ASN A 761 -39.89 -40.22 -3.54
N GLY A 762 -40.47 -40.11 -4.74
CA GLY A 762 -40.83 -38.82 -5.33
C GLY A 762 -39.69 -38.15 -6.12
N GLY A 763 -38.58 -38.87 -6.33
CA GLY A 763 -37.46 -38.47 -7.17
C GLY A 763 -36.13 -38.60 -6.43
N THR A 764 -35.29 -39.55 -6.83
CA THR A 764 -33.99 -39.81 -6.20
C THR A 764 -32.87 -39.82 -7.24
N CYS A 765 -31.82 -39.02 -7.01
CA CYS A 765 -30.55 -39.08 -7.74
C CYS A 765 -29.61 -40.09 -7.08
N TRP A 766 -29.33 -41.20 -7.75
CA TRP A 766 -28.30 -42.17 -7.40
C TRP A 766 -26.98 -41.74 -8.02
N LEU A 767 -26.18 -40.99 -7.26
CA LEU A 767 -24.87 -40.47 -7.63
C LEU A 767 -23.86 -41.60 -7.70
N LYS A 768 -22.99 -41.63 -8.70
CA LYS A 768 -22.11 -42.75 -8.98
C LYS A 768 -20.67 -42.34 -9.23
N THR A 769 -19.72 -43.17 -8.81
CA THR A 769 -18.28 -42.95 -9.05
C THR A 769 -17.85 -43.20 -10.50
N ALA A 770 -18.67 -43.91 -11.28
CA ALA A 770 -18.52 -44.16 -12.71
C ALA A 770 -19.87 -44.60 -13.31
N ALA A 771 -20.05 -44.45 -14.62
CA ALA A 771 -21.17 -45.10 -15.32
C ALA A 771 -20.94 -46.61 -15.38
N GLY A 772 -21.82 -47.38 -14.75
CA GLY A 772 -21.83 -48.84 -14.82
C GLY A 772 -22.44 -49.38 -16.12
N ALA A 773 -22.68 -50.69 -16.16
CA ALA A 773 -23.39 -51.30 -17.29
C ALA A 773 -24.81 -50.72 -17.41
N THR A 774 -25.23 -50.42 -18.63
CA THR A 774 -26.55 -49.85 -18.90
C THR A 774 -27.63 -50.93 -18.90
N GLN A 775 -28.71 -50.69 -18.16
CA GLN A 775 -29.94 -51.46 -18.23
C GLN A 775 -31.11 -50.57 -18.65
N THR A 776 -31.94 -51.07 -19.55
CA THR A 776 -33.18 -50.38 -19.93
C THR A 776 -34.19 -50.48 -18.79
N THR A 777 -34.43 -49.37 -18.10
CA THR A 777 -35.33 -49.28 -16.95
C THR A 777 -36.33 -48.15 -17.17
N GLN A 778 -37.60 -48.47 -17.37
CA GLN A 778 -38.64 -47.49 -17.67
C GLN A 778 -38.78 -46.49 -16.50
N GLY A 779 -38.67 -45.19 -16.80
CA GLY A 779 -38.74 -44.12 -15.80
C GLY A 779 -37.41 -43.79 -15.11
N ALA A 780 -36.33 -44.52 -15.40
CA ALA A 780 -34.98 -44.12 -15.02
C ALA A 780 -34.41 -43.11 -16.02
N VAL A 781 -33.62 -42.16 -15.54
CA VAL A 781 -32.93 -41.18 -16.40
C VAL A 781 -31.50 -41.03 -15.91
N SER A 782 -30.53 -41.38 -16.75
CA SER A 782 -29.11 -41.38 -16.37
C SER A 782 -28.30 -40.37 -17.16
N ALA A 783 -27.16 -39.93 -16.62
CA ALA A 783 -26.15 -39.19 -17.40
C ALA A 783 -24.75 -39.29 -16.78
N THR A 784 -23.72 -39.12 -17.61
CA THR A 784 -22.32 -38.96 -17.21
C THR A 784 -21.98 -37.48 -17.01
N ILE A 785 -21.03 -37.18 -16.12
CA ILE A 785 -20.60 -35.82 -15.77
C ILE A 785 -19.26 -35.46 -16.38
#